data_AF-A0A1H7YP99-F1
#
_entry.id   AF-A0A1H7YP99-F1
#
_cell.length_a   1.000
_cell.length_b   1.000
_cell.length_c   1.000
_cell.angle_alpha   90.00
_cell.angle_beta   90.00
_cell.angle_gamma   90.00
#
_symmetry.space_group_name_H-M   'P 1'
#
loop_
_entity.id
_entity.type
_entity.pdbx_description
1 polymer ?
#
loop_
_entity_poly.entity_id
_entity_poly.type
_entity_poly.pdbx_seq_one_letter_code
_entity_poly.pdbx_strand_id
1 'polypeptide(L)'
;MKKTGLLTACLLSCCYLVMGQGLQWPPIQKETRPWTRWWWLGNAVDTPGLAYSLQAMQQAGIGGVEITPIYGTRGFENKFIDFLSPHWMQMLGYTIHESSRLGMTVDMNTGTGWPFGGPGIPLEDAAGKVYFKEYTLQAGQSLKEPIKAAIKEKQPPAPLQALMAYGAQGQRLNLTAKVNAAGILQWTAPAGSWQLIALFNGKTGQKVKRASPGGEGWVMDHFSKRVVTEYLQGFSRAFEKTKAPVPHTFFNDSYEVFGADWSADLLQEFAQRRGYRLEDYLPAFLGHGDPDTVRRVVNDYRVTMSDMLLENFTHNWVSWAHKMGSTTRNQAHGSPANLLDLYAAVDVPECESFGTTHFNIPGLHIDTNEIRHTESNPLMLRFAASAAHVTGKKYVSAETFTWLTEHFKTPLSQCRPELDNLLLSGINHVLFHGTPYSPKGAPWPGWLFYASVEFSPYNTFWRYMPAFTGYITRTQSFLQDGEADNDILLYWPVYDVWQSPMSDRYYQFVIGKTSEWMKPFPFYDVATTLVDKGYNVDFISDRQLQQTKVANGQIQTTGNHYRTIVVPACEYMPLATLQQLSKLAKAGAVIIFLDHLPKDVPGLAHLKEGRQAFTQLKQSLNNKVTTTAALEKQLPATRETMVDSGLRFTRRRHASGHYYMIANQQAGDFDGWVTLGTAAASAAWFDAYTGNSGLAQLRQQQGKAAVHVQLKAGESLILKTSNAAHPLQGPAWAYWQPAGKAQPLAGKWELAFTDTTPAIAKTFTLDSLYSWTQLPDSAAKTYAGAARYRISFDKPTVIADDWLLELGDVRESAHITVNGRPLDTLWALPFSTRIGKYLQPGKNVLEVEVINLPANRIADYDRKGKEWRIFYEINFVNVFYQPFSAANWAPAPSGLLGPVRLVPLKKNSPLNTGQPLY
;
A
#
# COMPACT_ATOMS: atom_id res chain seq x y z
N MET A 1 74.17 -26.43 -44.46
CA MET A 1 73.24 -26.89 -45.52
C MET A 1 71.82 -26.54 -45.11
N LYS A 2 71.10 -25.79 -45.96
CA LYS A 2 69.72 -25.33 -45.77
C LYS A 2 68.76 -26.52 -45.61
N LYS A 3 67.81 -26.46 -44.66
CA LYS A 3 66.47 -27.03 -44.83
C LYS A 3 65.43 -26.19 -44.09
N THR A 4 64.46 -25.74 -44.88
CA THR A 4 63.23 -25.01 -44.59
C THR A 4 62.26 -25.87 -43.77
N GLY A 5 61.58 -25.27 -42.80
CA GLY A 5 60.47 -25.89 -42.06
C GLY A 5 59.38 -24.86 -41.78
N LEU A 6 58.21 -25.10 -42.38
CA LEU A 6 56.95 -24.35 -42.23
C LEU A 6 56.52 -24.27 -40.76
N LEU A 7 56.20 -23.08 -40.26
CA LEU A 7 55.49 -22.88 -38.99
C LEU A 7 53.99 -22.71 -39.30
N THR A 8 53.20 -23.73 -38.99
CA THR A 8 51.73 -23.68 -39.01
C THR A 8 51.26 -23.11 -37.67
N ALA A 9 50.63 -21.94 -37.68
CA ALA A 9 49.99 -21.36 -36.51
C ALA A 9 48.61 -22.01 -36.28
N CYS A 10 48.45 -22.77 -35.20
CA CYS A 10 47.15 -23.22 -34.73
C CYS A 10 46.44 -22.09 -33.98
N LEU A 11 45.41 -21.52 -34.60
CA LEU A 11 44.39 -20.70 -33.93
C LEU A 11 43.53 -21.61 -33.04
N LEU A 12 43.77 -21.55 -31.72
CA LEU A 12 42.85 -22.07 -30.71
C LEU A 12 41.64 -21.13 -30.62
N SER A 13 40.57 -21.45 -31.36
CA SER A 13 39.25 -20.89 -31.10
C SER A 13 38.76 -21.40 -29.74
N CYS A 14 38.83 -20.57 -28.70
CA CYS A 14 38.06 -20.75 -27.48
C CYS A 14 36.56 -20.63 -27.81
N CYS A 15 35.92 -21.75 -28.14
CA CYS A 15 34.47 -21.86 -28.12
C CYS A 15 34.01 -21.76 -26.65
N TYR A 16 33.63 -20.55 -26.22
CA TYR A 16 32.85 -20.38 -25.00
C TYR A 16 31.51 -21.10 -25.20
N LEU A 17 31.32 -22.24 -24.54
CA LEU A 17 30.03 -22.91 -24.44
C LEU A 17 29.06 -21.97 -23.71
N VAL A 18 28.06 -21.45 -24.43
CA VAL A 18 26.95 -20.70 -23.86
C VAL A 18 26.11 -21.67 -23.03
N MET A 19 26.26 -21.64 -21.70
CA MET A 19 25.39 -22.39 -20.80
C MET A 19 24.06 -21.67 -20.66
N GLY A 20 22.97 -22.27 -21.14
CA GLY A 20 21.63 -21.70 -20.95
C GLY A 20 21.12 -21.87 -19.52
N GLN A 21 20.23 -20.98 -19.12
CA GLN A 21 19.61 -20.97 -17.80
C GLN A 21 18.26 -21.72 -17.84
N GLY A 22 18.04 -22.65 -16.91
CA GLY A 22 16.73 -23.30 -16.76
C GLY A 22 15.63 -22.34 -16.32
N LEU A 23 14.37 -22.76 -16.45
CA LEU A 23 13.19 -22.01 -16.00
C LEU A 23 12.99 -22.12 -14.48
N GLN A 24 13.91 -21.53 -13.71
CA GLN A 24 13.85 -21.53 -12.26
C GLN A 24 13.04 -20.34 -11.73
N TRP A 25 12.17 -20.63 -10.75
CA TRP A 25 11.52 -19.61 -9.93
C TRP A 25 12.53 -18.96 -8.98
N PRO A 26 12.41 -17.66 -8.67
CA PRO A 26 13.20 -17.03 -7.62
C PRO A 26 13.01 -17.76 -6.27
N PRO A 27 14.03 -17.72 -5.38
CA PRO A 27 13.97 -18.42 -4.11
C PRO A 27 12.85 -17.85 -3.22
N ILE A 28 12.08 -18.74 -2.60
CA ILE A 28 11.06 -18.38 -1.62
C ILE A 28 11.75 -18.06 -0.28
N GLN A 29 11.45 -16.88 0.25
CA GLN A 29 11.86 -16.42 1.58
C GLN A 29 10.63 -16.12 2.43
N LYS A 30 10.81 -15.95 3.75
CA LYS A 30 9.70 -15.58 4.65
C LYS A 30 9.07 -14.22 4.28
N GLU A 31 9.84 -13.29 3.70
CA GLU A 31 9.37 -12.00 3.20
C GLU A 31 8.65 -12.11 1.85
N THR A 32 8.92 -13.17 1.06
CA THR A 32 8.17 -13.41 -0.17
C THR A 32 6.76 -13.90 0.13
N ARG A 33 6.48 -14.44 1.31
CA ARG A 33 5.12 -14.78 1.74
C ARG A 33 4.39 -13.51 2.21
N PRO A 34 3.05 -13.42 2.07
CA PRO A 34 2.30 -12.34 2.71
C PRO A 34 2.40 -12.45 4.23
N TRP A 35 2.40 -11.31 4.90
CA TRP A 35 2.31 -11.21 6.35
C TRP A 35 0.91 -10.73 6.74
N THR A 36 0.62 -10.63 8.03
CA THR A 36 -0.66 -10.13 8.50
C THR A 36 -0.52 -9.27 9.74
N ARG A 37 -1.34 -8.23 9.82
CA ARG A 37 -1.56 -7.53 11.09
C ARG A 37 -2.38 -8.41 12.02
N TRP A 38 -1.81 -8.71 13.18
CA TRP A 38 -2.35 -9.61 14.19
C TRP A 38 -2.89 -8.81 15.37
N TRP A 39 -4.21 -8.60 15.37
CA TRP A 39 -4.89 -7.83 16.41
C TRP A 39 -4.93 -8.62 17.71
N TRP A 40 -4.28 -8.11 18.75
CA TRP A 40 -4.30 -8.70 20.09
C TRP A 40 -5.36 -8.02 20.94
N LEU A 41 -6.60 -8.54 20.88
CA LEU A 41 -7.72 -7.96 21.60
C LEU A 41 -7.54 -8.12 23.12
N GLY A 42 -7.43 -7.00 23.83
CA GLY A 42 -7.22 -6.94 25.29
C GLY A 42 -5.87 -7.49 25.71
N ASN A 43 -4.99 -7.75 24.74
CA ASN A 43 -3.83 -8.63 24.88
C ASN A 43 -4.17 -9.96 25.57
N ALA A 44 -5.40 -10.45 25.44
CA ALA A 44 -5.91 -11.62 26.16
C ALA A 44 -5.43 -12.94 25.54
N VAL A 45 -4.10 -13.04 25.38
CA VAL A 45 -3.40 -14.15 24.74
C VAL A 45 -2.82 -15.11 25.78
N ASP A 46 -2.66 -16.37 25.38
CA ASP A 46 -1.96 -17.38 26.16
C ASP A 46 -1.07 -18.23 25.24
N THR A 47 -0.06 -18.91 25.81
CA THR A 47 0.90 -19.67 24.98
C THR A 47 0.25 -20.76 24.12
N PRO A 48 -0.76 -21.53 24.58
CA PRO A 48 -1.43 -22.51 23.72
C PRO A 48 -2.20 -21.87 22.56
N GLY A 49 -2.89 -20.75 22.79
CA GLY A 49 -3.60 -19.99 21.76
C GLY A 49 -2.65 -19.37 20.75
N LEU A 50 -1.55 -18.77 21.21
CA LEU A 50 -0.50 -18.22 20.35
C LEU A 50 0.09 -19.30 19.44
N ALA A 51 0.46 -20.47 19.98
CA ALA A 51 0.97 -21.58 19.19
C ALA A 51 -0.05 -22.08 18.15
N TYR A 52 -1.31 -22.21 18.55
CA TYR A 52 -2.39 -22.60 17.62
C TYR A 52 -2.56 -21.60 16.48
N SER A 53 -2.64 -20.31 16.78
CA SER A 53 -2.81 -19.26 15.77
C SER A 53 -1.60 -19.19 14.82
N LEU A 54 -0.37 -19.21 15.35
CA LEU A 54 0.84 -19.18 14.54
C LEU A 54 0.94 -20.40 13.62
N GLN A 55 0.61 -21.60 14.11
CA GLN A 55 0.58 -22.82 13.30
C GLN A 55 -0.47 -22.73 12.20
N ALA A 56 -1.68 -22.24 12.50
CA ALA A 56 -2.73 -22.05 11.50
C ALA A 56 -2.32 -21.05 10.42
N MET A 57 -1.70 -19.92 10.81
CA MET A 57 -1.20 -18.91 9.88
C MET A 57 -0.04 -19.44 9.02
N GLN A 58 0.90 -20.17 9.61
CA GLN A 58 2.01 -20.80 8.89
C GLN A 58 1.52 -21.80 7.84
N GLN A 59 0.53 -22.64 8.18
CA GLN A 59 -0.09 -23.60 7.26
C GLN A 59 -0.85 -22.91 6.14
N ALA A 60 -1.48 -21.77 6.43
CA ALA A 60 -2.11 -20.90 5.45
C ALA A 60 -1.11 -20.17 4.52
N GLY A 61 0.20 -20.33 4.74
CA GLY A 61 1.25 -19.73 3.92
C GLY A 61 1.67 -18.31 4.34
N ILE A 62 1.28 -17.85 5.53
CA ILE A 62 1.69 -16.56 6.08
C ILE A 62 3.16 -16.64 6.53
N GLY A 63 3.96 -15.62 6.19
CA GLY A 63 5.40 -15.56 6.48
C GLY A 63 5.77 -14.83 7.76
N GLY A 64 4.85 -14.06 8.33
CA GLY A 64 5.10 -13.25 9.51
C GLY A 64 3.85 -12.54 10.00
N VAL A 65 3.93 -12.01 11.21
CA VAL A 65 2.85 -11.31 11.90
C VAL A 65 3.33 -9.96 12.42
N GLU A 66 2.49 -8.95 12.35
CA GLU A 66 2.67 -7.69 13.06
C GLU A 66 1.74 -7.68 14.28
N ILE A 67 2.28 -7.74 15.49
CA ILE A 67 1.47 -7.67 16.70
C ILE A 67 0.96 -6.24 16.90
N THR A 68 -0.37 -6.10 16.95
CA THR A 68 -1.03 -4.82 17.19
C THR A 68 -1.94 -4.93 18.42
N PRO A 69 -1.45 -4.52 19.61
CA PRO A 69 -2.21 -4.49 20.86
C PRO A 69 -3.42 -3.56 20.74
N ILE A 70 -4.61 -4.07 21.05
CA ILE A 70 -5.84 -3.30 20.91
C ILE A 70 -6.86 -3.58 22.03
N TYR A 71 -7.97 -2.84 22.05
CA TYR A 71 -9.10 -3.04 22.97
C TYR A 71 -9.52 -4.51 23.14
N GLY A 72 -10.17 -4.82 24.26
CA GLY A 72 -10.54 -6.18 24.63
C GLY A 72 -11.88 -6.71 24.12
N THR A 73 -12.14 -7.97 24.48
CA THR A 73 -13.42 -8.65 24.29
C THR A 73 -14.14 -8.82 25.61
N ARG A 74 -15.44 -8.51 25.64
CA ARG A 74 -16.35 -8.69 26.76
C ARG A 74 -16.41 -10.15 27.20
N GLY A 75 -16.37 -10.38 28.50
CA GLY A 75 -16.34 -11.72 29.12
C GLY A 75 -14.94 -12.35 29.21
N PHE A 76 -13.90 -11.63 28.81
CA PHE A 76 -12.49 -12.07 28.89
C PHE A 76 -11.59 -11.08 29.65
N GLU A 77 -12.18 -10.15 30.40
CA GLU A 77 -11.48 -9.10 31.15
C GLU A 77 -10.49 -9.67 32.15
N ASN A 78 -10.83 -10.79 32.77
CA ASN A 78 -9.97 -11.51 33.71
C ASN A 78 -8.71 -12.12 33.05
N LYS A 79 -8.64 -12.12 31.71
CA LYS A 79 -7.47 -12.55 30.93
C LYS A 79 -6.72 -11.38 30.30
N PHE A 80 -7.16 -10.14 30.49
CA PHE A 80 -6.48 -8.98 29.90
C PHE A 80 -5.07 -8.85 30.46
N ILE A 81 -4.14 -8.46 29.59
CA ILE A 81 -2.75 -8.26 29.95
C ILE A 81 -2.37 -6.81 29.63
N ASP A 82 -1.93 -6.09 30.65
CA ASP A 82 -1.49 -4.71 30.46
C ASP A 82 -0.29 -4.63 29.52
N PHE A 83 -0.37 -3.75 28.53
CA PHE A 83 0.66 -3.53 27.52
C PHE A 83 2.02 -3.19 28.17
N LEU A 84 3.09 -3.80 27.69
CA LEU A 84 4.47 -3.71 28.23
C LEU A 84 4.66 -4.17 29.68
N SER A 85 3.65 -4.76 30.34
CA SER A 85 3.84 -5.43 31.62
C SER A 85 4.80 -6.62 31.48
N PRO A 86 5.46 -7.09 32.57
CA PRO A 86 6.33 -8.27 32.49
C PRO A 86 5.65 -9.50 31.88
N HIS A 87 4.35 -9.69 32.14
CA HIS A 87 3.58 -10.78 31.57
C HIS A 87 3.35 -10.59 30.06
N TRP A 88 3.05 -9.37 29.61
CA TRP A 88 2.93 -9.05 28.19
C TRP A 88 4.24 -9.28 27.44
N MET A 89 5.36 -8.83 28.02
CA MET A 89 6.71 -9.04 27.46
C MET A 89 7.07 -10.54 27.37
N GLN A 90 6.59 -11.37 28.31
CA GLN A 90 6.71 -12.82 28.23
C GLN A 90 5.91 -13.40 27.05
N MET A 91 4.69 -12.93 26.80
CA MET A 91 3.88 -13.37 25.65
C MET A 91 4.50 -12.94 24.31
N LEU A 92 5.06 -11.73 24.24
CA LEU A 92 5.87 -11.30 23.10
C LEU A 92 7.08 -12.23 22.88
N GLY A 93 7.84 -12.52 23.93
CA GLY A 93 8.99 -13.41 23.87
C GLY A 93 8.64 -14.82 23.41
N TYR A 94 7.55 -15.39 23.94
CA TYR A 94 7.02 -16.67 23.47
C TYR A 94 6.64 -16.63 21.98
N THR A 95 5.95 -15.56 21.56
CA THR A 95 5.52 -15.37 20.17
C THR A 95 6.69 -15.29 19.19
N ILE A 96 7.76 -14.58 19.56
CA ILE A 96 8.99 -14.48 18.75
C ILE A 96 9.66 -15.85 18.64
N HIS A 97 9.81 -16.59 19.74
CA HIS A 97 10.41 -17.92 19.73
C HIS A 97 9.60 -18.93 18.91
N GLU A 98 8.27 -18.96 19.09
CA GLU A 98 7.39 -19.88 18.36
C GLU A 98 7.33 -19.54 16.87
N SER A 99 7.28 -18.25 16.52
CA SER A 99 7.38 -17.81 15.13
C SER A 99 8.69 -18.24 14.49
N SER A 100 9.83 -18.07 15.20
CA SER A 100 11.14 -18.50 14.72
C SER A 100 11.17 -20.02 14.48
N ARG A 101 10.62 -20.83 15.39
CA ARG A 101 10.48 -22.29 15.23
C ARG A 101 9.67 -22.67 13.99
N LEU A 102 8.69 -21.85 13.63
CA LEU A 102 7.81 -22.03 12.47
C LEU A 102 8.37 -21.43 11.17
N GLY A 103 9.52 -20.76 11.21
CA GLY A 103 10.10 -20.05 10.06
C GLY A 103 9.39 -18.73 9.72
N MET A 104 8.72 -18.13 10.69
CA MET A 104 8.01 -16.85 10.57
C MET A 104 8.77 -15.71 11.26
N THR A 105 8.42 -14.47 10.90
CA THR A 105 8.93 -13.24 11.55
C THR A 105 7.85 -12.55 12.37
N VAL A 106 8.26 -11.80 13.40
CA VAL A 106 7.37 -10.98 14.24
C VAL A 106 7.80 -9.53 14.15
N ASP A 107 6.88 -8.69 13.67
CA ASP A 107 6.88 -7.24 13.82
C ASP A 107 5.97 -6.84 14.98
N MET A 108 6.07 -5.59 15.41
CA MET A 108 5.23 -5.06 16.48
C MET A 108 4.96 -3.58 16.24
N ASN A 109 3.72 -3.16 16.42
CA ASN A 109 3.41 -1.73 16.55
C ASN A 109 4.23 -1.11 17.69
N THR A 110 4.83 0.05 17.48
CA THR A 110 5.58 0.78 18.53
C THR A 110 4.61 1.56 19.43
N GLY A 111 3.58 0.87 19.91
CA GLY A 111 2.44 1.45 20.59
C GLY A 111 1.30 0.45 20.71
N THR A 112 0.14 0.97 21.07
CA THR A 112 -1.13 0.24 21.11
C THR A 112 -2.17 1.04 20.35
N GLY A 113 -3.00 0.38 19.55
CA GLY A 113 -3.85 1.07 18.57
C GLY A 113 -3.04 2.12 17.81
N TRP A 114 -3.55 3.34 17.71
CA TRP A 114 -2.85 4.47 17.09
C TRP A 114 -3.48 5.81 17.50
N PRO A 115 -2.81 6.95 17.32
CA PRO A 115 -1.37 7.13 17.10
C PRO A 115 -0.54 6.85 18.37
N PHE A 116 0.79 7.03 18.30
CA PHE A 116 1.68 6.85 19.44
C PHE A 116 1.29 7.72 20.63
N GLY A 117 1.26 7.09 21.80
CA GLY A 117 0.83 7.68 23.05
C GLY A 117 0.61 6.59 24.10
N GLY A 118 0.09 7.00 25.25
CA GLY A 118 -0.21 6.08 26.34
C GLY A 118 -0.19 6.75 27.71
N PRO A 119 -0.30 5.96 28.79
CA PRO A 119 -0.46 6.50 30.14
C PRO A 119 0.78 7.26 30.65
N GLY A 120 1.95 7.00 30.06
CA GLY A 120 3.20 7.69 30.39
C GLY A 120 3.34 9.09 29.78
N ILE A 121 2.39 9.53 28.95
CA ILE A 121 2.41 10.87 28.36
C ILE A 121 1.62 11.82 29.26
N PRO A 122 2.25 12.81 29.91
CA PRO A 122 1.52 13.81 30.67
C PRO A 122 0.85 14.83 29.73
N LEU A 123 -0.08 15.63 30.26
CA LEU A 123 -0.91 16.52 29.43
C LEU A 123 -0.07 17.59 28.69
N GLU A 124 0.99 18.09 29.32
CA GLU A 124 1.94 19.05 28.76
C GLU A 124 2.70 18.52 27.54
N ASP A 125 2.80 17.20 27.40
CA ASP A 125 3.51 16.51 26.31
C ASP A 125 2.54 15.88 25.30
N ALA A 126 1.23 16.07 25.49
CA ALA A 126 0.23 15.66 24.52
C ALA A 126 0.32 16.49 23.23
N ALA A 127 -0.25 15.96 22.16
CA ALA A 127 -0.33 16.61 20.85
C ALA A 127 -0.83 18.06 20.94
N GLY A 128 -0.06 18.99 20.37
CA GLY A 128 -0.27 20.42 20.52
C GLY A 128 -1.31 20.99 19.56
N LYS A 129 -2.01 22.03 20.01
CA LYS A 129 -2.95 22.81 19.21
C LYS A 129 -2.80 24.29 19.52
N VAL A 130 -2.78 25.16 18.51
CA VAL A 130 -2.70 26.60 18.74
C VAL A 130 -4.07 27.27 18.79
N TYR A 131 -4.17 28.30 19.62
CA TYR A 131 -5.32 29.20 19.66
C TYR A 131 -4.84 30.64 19.52
N PHE A 132 -5.68 31.46 18.89
CA PHE A 132 -5.42 32.89 18.72
C PHE A 132 -6.57 33.70 19.31
N LYS A 133 -6.23 34.88 19.86
CA LYS A 133 -7.21 35.91 20.21
C LYS A 133 -6.69 37.27 19.77
N GLU A 134 -7.51 38.00 19.03
CA GLU A 134 -7.17 39.30 18.47
C GLU A 134 -7.86 40.43 19.22
N TYR A 135 -7.18 41.56 19.31
CA TYR A 135 -7.64 42.78 19.95
C TYR A 135 -7.22 43.99 19.14
N THR A 136 -7.95 45.09 19.29
CA THR A 136 -7.57 46.39 18.73
C THR A 136 -7.57 47.44 19.82
N LEU A 137 -6.47 48.18 19.95
CA LEU A 137 -6.32 49.28 20.89
C LEU A 137 -5.95 50.57 20.14
N GLN A 138 -6.61 51.66 20.51
CA GLN A 138 -6.25 53.02 20.10
C GLN A 138 -5.26 53.62 21.11
N ALA A 139 -4.59 54.70 20.69
CA ALA A 139 -3.67 55.45 21.54
C ALA A 139 -4.28 55.77 22.93
N GLY A 140 -3.50 55.53 23.98
CA GLY A 140 -3.90 55.75 25.37
C GLY A 140 -4.76 54.63 25.98
N GLN A 141 -5.23 53.65 25.20
CA GLN A 141 -6.00 52.52 25.72
C GLN A 141 -5.10 51.43 26.31
N SER A 142 -5.66 50.64 27.25
CA SER A 142 -5.03 49.45 27.81
C SER A 142 -6.06 48.33 27.92
N LEU A 143 -5.63 47.08 27.74
CA LEU A 143 -6.52 45.93 27.85
C LEU A 143 -6.77 45.62 29.34
N LYS A 144 -8.03 45.71 29.77
CA LYS A 144 -8.42 45.49 31.18
C LYS A 144 -8.89 44.07 31.48
N GLU A 145 -9.28 43.33 30.46
CA GLU A 145 -9.67 41.93 30.61
C GLU A 145 -8.47 40.98 30.65
N PRO A 146 -8.58 39.85 31.36
CA PRO A 146 -7.58 38.78 31.28
C PRO A 146 -7.43 38.23 29.86
N ILE A 147 -6.20 38.14 29.39
CA ILE A 147 -5.82 37.49 28.14
C ILE A 147 -5.88 35.98 28.36
N LYS A 148 -6.93 35.36 27.83
CA LYS A 148 -7.20 33.92 27.93
C LYS A 148 -7.61 33.37 26.57
N ALA A 149 -7.22 32.13 26.29
CA ALA A 149 -7.62 31.42 25.10
C ALA A 149 -9.15 31.19 25.08
N ALA A 150 -9.76 31.28 23.91
CA ALA A 150 -11.15 30.88 23.71
C ALA A 150 -11.23 29.36 23.51
N ILE A 151 -11.18 28.61 24.62
CA ILE A 151 -11.29 27.15 24.63
C ILE A 151 -12.67 26.70 25.14
N LYS A 152 -13.14 25.55 24.68
CA LYS A 152 -14.39 24.94 25.20
C LYS A 152 -14.16 24.42 26.63
N GLU A 153 -15.21 24.41 27.46
CA GLU A 153 -15.16 24.06 28.90
C GLU A 153 -14.52 22.69 29.23
N LYS A 154 -14.44 21.78 28.25
CA LYS A 154 -13.84 20.43 28.40
C LYS A 154 -12.48 20.26 27.71
N GLN A 155 -11.92 21.33 27.13
CA GLN A 155 -10.61 21.26 26.49
C GLN A 155 -9.49 21.49 27.51
N PRO A 156 -8.31 20.88 27.29
CA PRO A 156 -7.12 21.18 28.08
C PRO A 156 -6.79 22.67 28.12
N PRO A 157 -6.16 23.17 29.21
CA PRO A 157 -5.69 24.54 29.29
C PRO A 157 -4.75 24.89 28.13
N ALA A 158 -4.86 26.13 27.65
CA ALA A 158 -3.99 26.68 26.61
C ALA A 158 -3.24 27.91 27.19
N PRO A 159 -2.05 27.72 27.79
CA PRO A 159 -1.23 28.82 28.29
C PRO A 159 -0.84 29.81 27.18
N LEU A 160 -0.73 31.09 27.56
CA LEU A 160 -0.21 32.14 26.69
C LEU A 160 1.25 31.84 26.34
N GLN A 161 1.55 31.73 25.05
CA GLN A 161 2.90 31.53 24.54
C GLN A 161 3.49 32.83 23.99
N ALA A 162 2.68 33.66 23.33
CA ALA A 162 3.10 34.98 22.88
C ALA A 162 1.95 35.99 22.88
N LEU A 163 2.23 37.25 23.19
CA LEU A 163 1.38 38.40 22.92
C LEU A 163 2.14 39.41 22.08
N MET A 164 1.71 39.63 20.85
CA MET A 164 2.35 40.53 19.90
C MET A 164 1.46 41.74 19.63
N ALA A 165 2.05 42.93 19.51
CA ALA A 165 1.36 44.16 19.10
C ALA A 165 1.94 44.69 17.78
N TYR A 166 1.05 45.07 16.86
CA TYR A 166 1.35 45.53 15.52
C TYR A 166 0.83 46.95 15.32
N GLY A 167 1.73 47.89 15.05
CA GLY A 167 1.40 49.30 14.82
C GLY A 167 1.21 49.62 13.34
N ALA A 168 0.43 50.66 13.04
CA ALA A 168 0.10 51.06 11.67
C ALA A 168 1.30 51.46 10.79
N GLN A 169 2.47 51.76 11.38
CA GLN A 169 3.70 52.07 10.65
C GLN A 169 4.64 50.86 10.53
N GLY A 170 4.12 49.65 10.76
CA GLY A 170 4.89 48.40 10.68
C GLY A 170 5.65 48.05 11.97
N GLN A 171 5.40 48.75 13.08
CA GLN A 171 6.00 48.40 14.37
C GLN A 171 5.52 47.02 14.84
N ARG A 172 6.40 46.27 15.48
CA ARG A 172 6.13 44.94 16.04
C ARG A 172 6.73 44.86 17.44
N LEU A 173 5.89 44.66 18.44
CA LEU A 173 6.29 44.62 19.85
C LEU A 173 5.88 43.30 20.47
N ASN A 174 6.84 42.61 21.10
CA ASN A 174 6.53 41.47 21.96
C ASN A 174 6.15 41.97 23.36
N LEU A 175 4.88 41.83 23.72
CA LEU A 175 4.31 42.26 24.99
C LEU A 175 4.15 41.10 25.99
N THR A 176 4.60 39.89 25.66
CA THR A 176 4.37 38.68 26.48
C THR A 176 4.83 38.86 27.92
N ALA A 177 6.04 39.40 28.13
CA ALA A 177 6.58 39.65 29.47
C ALA A 177 5.85 40.75 30.26
N LYS A 178 4.95 41.50 29.62
CA LYS A 178 4.10 42.52 30.26
C LYS A 178 2.75 41.97 30.71
N VAL A 179 2.46 40.69 30.48
CA VAL A 179 1.27 40.01 30.99
C VAL A 179 1.60 39.41 32.34
N ASN A 180 0.86 39.81 33.38
CA ASN A 180 1.09 39.28 34.73
C ASN A 180 0.46 37.89 34.92
N ALA A 181 0.66 37.28 36.09
CA ALA A 181 0.12 35.94 36.41
C ALA A 181 -1.42 35.85 36.38
N ALA A 182 -2.14 36.97 36.51
CA ALA A 182 -3.60 37.02 36.39
C ALA A 182 -4.08 37.14 34.92
N GLY A 183 -3.14 37.18 33.96
CA GLY A 183 -3.44 37.38 32.54
C GLY A 183 -3.68 38.84 32.15
N ILE A 184 -3.40 39.81 33.03
CA ILE A 184 -3.64 41.23 32.75
C ILE A 184 -2.41 41.86 32.09
N LEU A 185 -2.63 42.57 30.98
CA LEU A 185 -1.60 43.30 30.26
C LEU A 185 -1.23 44.61 30.96
N GLN A 186 0.04 44.78 31.32
CA GLN A 186 0.62 46.00 31.88
C GLN A 186 1.26 46.84 30.77
N TRP A 187 0.43 47.34 29.85
CA TRP A 187 0.86 48.17 28.73
C TRP A 187 -0.26 49.09 28.26
N THR A 188 0.11 50.32 27.91
CA THR A 188 -0.78 51.32 27.32
C THR A 188 -0.33 51.57 25.88
N ALA A 189 -1.28 51.56 24.94
CA ALA A 189 -0.99 51.76 23.53
C ALA A 189 -0.39 53.15 23.27
N PRO A 190 0.81 53.25 22.64
CA PRO A 190 1.35 54.50 22.13
C PRO A 190 0.47 55.11 21.02
N ALA A 191 0.87 56.27 20.50
CA ALA A 191 0.18 56.92 19.39
C ALA A 191 -0.08 55.95 18.21
N GLY A 192 -1.27 56.07 17.59
CA GLY A 192 -1.73 55.22 16.50
C GLY A 192 -2.72 54.12 16.91
N SER A 193 -3.12 53.30 15.94
CA SER A 193 -3.95 52.11 16.14
C SER A 193 -3.05 50.87 16.19
N TRP A 194 -3.32 49.99 17.15
CA TRP A 194 -2.54 48.78 17.42
C TRP A 194 -3.42 47.54 17.38
N GLN A 195 -3.05 46.57 16.55
CA GLN A 195 -3.61 45.21 16.60
C GLN A 195 -2.77 44.38 17.57
N LEU A 196 -3.40 43.73 18.54
CA LEU A 196 -2.73 42.79 19.45
C LEU A 196 -3.22 41.37 19.12
N ILE A 197 -2.29 40.43 19.06
CA ILE A 197 -2.58 39.02 18.80
C ILE A 197 -1.94 38.19 19.90
N ALA A 198 -2.78 37.53 20.68
CA ALA A 198 -2.39 36.54 21.68
C ALA A 198 -2.39 35.15 21.05
N LEU A 199 -1.26 34.44 21.18
CA LEU A 199 -1.04 33.07 20.75
C LEU A 199 -0.95 32.18 21.99
N PHE A 200 -1.74 31.11 22.02
CA PHE A 200 -1.77 30.17 23.13
C PHE A 200 -1.40 28.75 22.67
N ASN A 201 -0.57 28.08 23.45
CA ASN A 201 -0.16 26.70 23.22
C ASN A 201 -1.10 25.75 23.97
N GLY A 202 -2.16 25.29 23.33
CA GLY A 202 -3.10 24.31 23.88
C GLY A 202 -2.78 22.88 23.43
N LYS A 203 -3.70 21.97 23.74
CA LYS A 203 -3.60 20.53 23.42
C LYS A 203 -4.85 20.05 22.69
N THR A 204 -4.69 19.07 21.81
CA THR A 204 -5.82 18.50 21.05
C THR A 204 -6.83 17.79 21.97
N GLY A 205 -6.35 17.27 23.10
CA GLY A 205 -7.14 16.40 23.98
C GLY A 205 -7.40 15.01 23.38
N GLN A 206 -6.66 14.63 22.34
CA GLN A 206 -6.79 13.32 21.73
C GLN A 206 -6.20 12.23 22.65
N LYS A 207 -6.98 11.17 22.85
CA LYS A 207 -6.52 9.92 23.47
C LYS A 207 -6.14 8.91 22.39
N VAL A 208 -5.22 8.01 22.71
CA VAL A 208 -4.85 6.88 21.85
C VAL A 208 -6.13 6.13 21.44
N LYS A 209 -6.35 5.96 20.14
CA LYS A 209 -7.52 5.26 19.62
C LYS A 209 -7.32 3.77 19.83
N ARG A 210 -8.42 3.09 20.17
CA ARG A 210 -8.45 1.63 20.23
C ARG A 210 -7.43 1.02 21.21
N ALA A 211 -6.98 1.78 22.20
CA ALA A 211 -5.93 1.34 23.12
C ALA A 211 -6.29 0.01 23.81
N SER A 212 -5.28 -0.85 23.93
CA SER A 212 -5.32 -2.04 24.76
C SER A 212 -5.20 -1.68 26.25
N PRO A 213 -5.56 -2.60 27.16
CA PRO A 213 -5.32 -2.45 28.60
C PRO A 213 -3.88 -2.03 28.90
N GLY A 214 -3.69 -1.03 29.77
CA GLY A 214 -2.39 -0.48 30.13
C GLY A 214 -1.80 0.46 29.08
N GLY A 215 -2.48 0.66 27.96
CA GLY A 215 -2.07 1.50 26.84
C GLY A 215 -2.89 2.80 26.71
N GLU A 216 -3.87 3.02 27.58
CA GLU A 216 -4.76 4.17 27.53
C GLU A 216 -4.04 5.46 27.96
N GLY A 217 -4.14 6.52 27.15
CA GLY A 217 -3.57 7.81 27.52
C GLY A 217 -3.58 8.83 26.41
N TRP A 218 -2.87 9.93 26.60
CA TRP A 218 -2.80 11.01 25.62
C TRP A 218 -1.96 10.59 24.41
N VAL A 219 -2.36 11.04 23.23
CA VAL A 219 -1.50 11.01 22.04
C VAL A 219 -0.37 12.01 22.24
N MET A 220 0.86 11.57 22.03
CA MET A 220 2.04 12.39 22.27
C MET A 220 2.21 13.49 21.21
N ASP A 221 2.96 14.55 21.55
CA ASP A 221 3.41 15.53 20.57
C ASP A 221 4.49 14.94 19.66
N HIS A 222 4.10 14.61 18.43
CA HIS A 222 4.98 14.03 17.41
C HIS A 222 5.99 15.06 16.86
N PHE A 223 5.81 16.36 17.11
CA PHE A 223 6.74 17.37 16.62
C PHE A 223 7.86 17.68 17.63
N SER A 224 7.74 17.24 18.90
CA SER A 224 8.75 17.48 19.92
C SER A 224 9.73 16.30 20.06
N LYS A 225 11.02 16.56 19.79
CA LYS A 225 12.08 15.54 19.87
C LYS A 225 12.21 14.95 21.28
N ARG A 226 12.05 15.79 22.30
CA ARG A 226 12.13 15.36 23.71
C ARG A 226 11.03 14.35 24.01
N VAL A 227 9.78 14.70 23.70
CA VAL A 227 8.61 13.85 23.96
C VAL A 227 8.74 12.50 23.26
N VAL A 228 9.12 12.50 21.98
CA VAL A 228 9.36 11.26 21.22
C VAL A 228 10.44 10.40 21.90
N THR A 229 11.53 11.02 22.33
CA THR A 229 12.63 10.29 23.01
C THR A 229 12.16 9.66 24.32
N GLU A 230 11.41 10.40 25.14
CA GLU A 230 10.88 9.92 26.43
C GLU A 230 9.87 8.79 26.25
N TYR A 231 9.01 8.87 25.24
CA TYR A 231 8.09 7.79 24.85
C TYR A 231 8.84 6.50 24.53
N LEU A 232 9.85 6.58 23.65
CA LEU A 232 10.64 5.43 23.21
C LEU A 232 11.49 4.81 24.34
N GLN A 233 11.95 5.61 25.29
CA GLN A 233 12.62 5.09 26.49
C GLN A 233 11.69 4.18 27.33
N GLY A 234 10.37 4.36 27.27
CA GLY A 234 9.40 3.46 27.88
C GLY A 234 9.55 2.02 27.39
N PHE A 235 9.70 1.85 26.07
CA PHE A 235 9.95 0.56 25.44
C PHE A 235 11.34 0.02 25.81
N SER A 236 12.39 0.83 25.72
CA SER A 236 13.75 0.41 26.13
C SER A 236 13.76 -0.14 27.55
N ARG A 237 13.13 0.55 28.52
CA ARG A 237 13.02 0.07 29.90
C ARG A 237 12.28 -1.27 30.00
N ALA A 238 11.20 -1.46 29.23
CA ALA A 238 10.45 -2.71 29.24
C ALA A 238 11.29 -3.90 28.74
N PHE A 239 11.99 -3.74 27.61
CA PHE A 239 12.91 -4.76 27.07
C PHE A 239 14.10 -5.01 27.99
N GLU A 240 14.75 -3.95 28.50
CA GLU A 240 15.90 -4.07 29.39
C GLU A 240 15.56 -4.79 30.70
N LYS A 241 14.40 -4.49 31.29
CA LYS A 241 13.93 -5.07 32.55
C LYS A 241 13.58 -6.55 32.40
N THR A 242 12.91 -6.91 31.30
CA THR A 242 12.35 -8.26 31.11
C THR A 242 13.26 -9.20 30.33
N LYS A 243 14.26 -8.66 29.62
CA LYS A 243 15.14 -9.40 28.70
C LYS A 243 14.37 -10.13 27.59
N ALA A 244 13.17 -9.68 27.27
CA ALA A 244 12.43 -10.20 26.13
C ALA A 244 13.19 -9.92 24.82
N PRO A 245 13.13 -10.82 23.82
CA PRO A 245 13.69 -10.56 22.51
C PRO A 245 12.97 -9.38 21.85
N VAL A 246 13.72 -8.58 21.09
CA VAL A 246 13.21 -7.44 20.33
C VAL A 246 12.56 -7.94 19.03
N PRO A 247 11.40 -7.39 18.60
CA PRO A 247 10.79 -7.75 17.32
C PRO A 247 11.70 -7.39 16.15
N HIS A 248 11.48 -8.04 15.00
CA HIS A 248 12.25 -7.77 13.78
C HIS A 248 12.09 -6.33 13.31
N THR A 249 10.84 -5.83 13.30
CA THR A 249 10.51 -4.46 12.92
C THR A 249 9.59 -3.83 13.96
N PHE A 250 9.86 -2.56 14.25
CA PHE A 250 8.93 -1.64 14.89
C PHE A 250 8.06 -0.95 13.83
N PHE A 251 6.76 -1.01 13.99
CA PHE A 251 5.78 -0.41 13.06
C PHE A 251 5.21 0.90 13.60
N ASN A 252 4.92 1.83 12.69
CA ASN A 252 4.10 3.03 12.92
C ASN A 252 2.98 3.09 11.87
N ASP A 253 1.74 3.10 12.37
CA ASP A 253 0.51 3.24 11.58
C ASP A 253 0.40 4.65 10.96
N SER A 254 -0.57 4.81 10.07
CA SER A 254 -0.91 6.05 9.40
C SER A 254 -1.09 7.22 10.36
N TYR A 255 -0.71 8.42 9.93
CA TYR A 255 -0.75 9.60 10.79
C TYR A 255 -2.21 10.06 11.00
N GLU A 256 -2.73 9.80 12.20
CA GLU A 256 -4.07 10.20 12.64
C GLU A 256 -4.05 11.07 13.91
N VAL A 257 -3.09 11.99 14.00
CA VAL A 257 -2.99 12.94 15.13
C VAL A 257 -3.89 14.16 14.84
N PHE A 258 -5.17 14.04 15.18
CA PHE A 258 -6.21 14.96 14.74
C PHE A 258 -6.07 16.36 15.34
N GLY A 259 -6.02 17.36 14.46
CA GLY A 259 -5.97 18.78 14.84
C GLY A 259 -4.67 19.18 15.53
N ALA A 260 -3.61 18.36 15.41
CA ALA A 260 -2.30 18.66 15.96
C ALA A 260 -1.54 19.64 15.07
N ASP A 261 -1.92 20.90 15.16
CA ASP A 261 -1.40 22.00 14.35
C ASP A 261 -0.35 22.85 15.07
N TRP A 262 0.24 22.34 16.16
CA TRP A 262 1.22 23.11 16.92
C TRP A 262 2.11 22.21 17.79
N SER A 263 3.21 22.80 18.28
CA SER A 263 4.08 22.23 19.30
C SER A 263 4.66 23.34 20.18
N ALA A 264 5.05 23.01 21.41
CA ALA A 264 5.67 23.97 22.32
C ALA A 264 6.96 24.57 21.72
N ASP A 265 7.69 23.77 20.96
CA ASP A 265 8.99 24.14 20.37
C ASP A 265 8.84 24.89 19.04
N LEU A 266 7.62 25.02 18.49
CA LEU A 266 7.40 25.45 17.10
C LEU A 266 7.92 26.86 16.80
N LEU A 267 7.72 27.85 17.68
CA LEU A 267 8.20 29.22 17.43
C LEU A 267 9.73 29.28 17.32
N GLN A 268 10.42 28.53 18.18
CA GLN A 268 11.88 28.42 18.16
C GLN A 268 12.36 27.69 16.90
N GLU A 269 11.76 26.54 16.60
CA GLU A 269 12.09 25.72 15.44
C GLU A 269 11.83 26.47 14.14
N PHE A 270 10.73 27.20 14.04
CA PHE A 270 10.42 28.07 12.92
C PHE A 270 11.51 29.13 12.74
N ALA A 271 11.85 29.88 13.80
CA ALA A 271 12.84 30.94 13.72
C ALA A 271 14.21 30.42 13.29
N GLN A 272 14.64 29.28 13.87
CA GLN A 272 15.90 28.64 13.55
C GLN A 272 15.95 28.13 12.10
N ARG A 273 14.85 27.52 11.61
CA ARG A 273 14.81 26.85 10.31
C ARG A 273 14.49 27.79 9.15
N ARG A 274 13.70 28.84 9.40
CA ARG A 274 13.21 29.77 8.38
C ARG A 274 13.92 31.12 8.40
N GLY A 275 14.66 31.44 9.46
CA GLY A 275 15.50 32.64 9.53
C GLY A 275 14.77 33.91 9.95
N TYR A 276 13.52 33.81 10.41
CA TYR A 276 12.75 34.92 10.98
C TYR A 276 11.71 34.41 11.97
N ARG A 277 11.23 35.28 12.86
CA ARG A 277 10.24 34.93 13.89
C ARG A 277 8.83 34.88 13.29
N LEU A 278 8.12 33.77 13.47
CA LEU A 278 6.71 33.65 13.05
C LEU A 278 5.85 34.69 13.79
N GLU A 279 6.21 34.98 15.05
CA GLU A 279 5.51 35.95 15.89
C GLU A 279 5.54 37.36 15.31
N ASP A 280 6.49 37.69 14.43
CA ASP A 280 6.54 39.01 13.78
C ASP A 280 5.57 39.11 12.59
N TYR A 281 4.87 38.01 12.26
CA TYR A 281 3.99 37.88 11.10
C TYR A 281 2.66 37.20 11.43
N LEU A 282 2.18 37.23 12.68
CA LEU A 282 0.90 36.59 13.03
C LEU A 282 -0.31 37.11 12.23
N PRO A 283 -0.43 38.42 11.87
CA PRO A 283 -1.52 38.88 11.01
C PRO A 283 -1.52 38.13 9.67
N ALA A 284 -0.36 38.01 9.03
CA ALA A 284 -0.22 37.28 7.77
C ALA A 284 -0.47 35.78 7.94
N PHE A 285 -0.01 35.19 9.06
CA PHE A 285 -0.27 33.80 9.39
C PHE A 285 -1.77 33.49 9.58
N LEU A 286 -2.54 34.47 10.05
CA LEU A 286 -3.99 34.40 10.19
C LEU A 286 -4.76 34.82 8.91
N GLY A 287 -4.05 35.08 7.81
CA GLY A 287 -4.65 35.40 6.52
C GLY A 287 -4.91 36.89 6.27
N HIS A 288 -4.37 37.79 7.09
CA HIS A 288 -4.53 39.23 6.94
C HIS A 288 -3.36 39.89 6.20
N GLY A 289 -3.66 40.97 5.48
CA GLY A 289 -2.66 41.78 4.79
C GLY A 289 -2.39 41.34 3.35
N ASP A 290 -1.14 41.50 2.90
CA ASP A 290 -0.73 41.19 1.53
C ASP A 290 -0.82 39.68 1.22
N PRO A 291 -1.55 39.26 0.17
CA PRO A 291 -1.72 37.84 -0.15
C PRO A 291 -0.44 37.05 -0.46
N ASP A 292 0.60 37.69 -1.03
CA ASP A 292 1.89 37.01 -1.27
C ASP A 292 2.60 36.73 0.06
N THR A 293 2.60 37.71 0.97
CA THR A 293 3.14 37.56 2.32
C THR A 293 2.40 36.48 3.11
N VAL A 294 1.06 36.47 3.11
CA VAL A 294 0.24 35.43 3.76
C VAL A 294 0.65 34.04 3.30
N ARG A 295 0.69 33.84 1.98
CA ARG A 295 1.00 32.56 1.35
C ARG A 295 2.38 32.03 1.76
N ARG A 296 3.38 32.90 1.78
CA ARG A 296 4.77 32.56 2.12
C ARG A 296 4.95 32.21 3.60
N VAL A 297 4.29 32.96 4.50
CA VAL A 297 4.34 32.67 5.94
C VAL A 297 3.66 31.34 6.25
N VAL A 298 2.49 31.08 5.65
CA VAL A 298 1.79 29.79 5.82
C VAL A 298 2.59 28.62 5.24
N ASN A 299 3.23 28.82 4.09
CA ASN A 299 4.17 27.85 3.54
C ASN A 299 5.31 27.53 4.51
N ASP A 300 6.00 28.55 5.01
CA ASP A 300 7.14 28.35 5.90
C ASP A 300 6.75 27.63 7.19
N TYR A 301 5.52 27.83 7.66
CA TYR A 301 4.93 27.07 8.77
C TYR A 301 4.70 25.60 8.38
N ARG A 302 4.08 25.31 7.23
CA ARG A 302 3.85 23.95 6.75
C ARG A 302 5.16 23.19 6.52
N VAL A 303 6.18 23.84 5.95
CA VAL A 303 7.52 23.25 5.80
C VAL A 303 8.18 23.01 7.17
N THR A 304 7.99 23.91 8.14
CA THR A 304 8.50 23.71 9.51
C THR A 304 7.86 22.49 10.19
N MET A 305 6.54 22.33 10.06
CA MET A 305 5.83 21.14 10.54
C MET A 305 6.35 19.86 9.87
N SER A 306 6.56 19.91 8.55
CA SER A 306 7.14 18.80 7.78
C SER A 306 8.54 18.43 8.28
N ASP A 307 9.41 19.41 8.47
CA ASP A 307 10.78 19.21 8.94
C ASP A 307 10.81 18.64 10.37
N MET A 308 9.98 19.16 11.27
CA MET A 308 9.88 18.66 12.64
C MET A 308 9.38 17.21 12.67
N LEU A 309 8.36 16.84 11.90
CA LEU A 309 7.88 15.45 11.87
C LEU A 309 8.93 14.48 11.28
N LEU A 310 9.66 14.90 10.26
CA LEU A 310 10.75 14.11 9.69
C LEU A 310 11.89 13.91 10.69
N GLU A 311 12.38 15.00 11.30
CA GLU A 311 13.60 14.98 12.09
C GLU A 311 13.36 14.59 13.56
N ASN A 312 12.33 15.15 14.19
CA ASN A 312 12.08 14.97 15.63
C ASN A 312 11.35 13.67 15.94
N PHE A 313 10.48 13.22 15.03
CA PHE A 313 9.78 11.94 15.14
C PHE A 313 10.46 10.84 14.34
N THR A 314 10.44 10.94 13.00
CA THR A 314 10.76 9.79 12.14
C THR A 314 12.22 9.35 12.29
N HIS A 315 13.20 10.26 12.11
CA HIS A 315 14.62 9.91 12.29
C HIS A 315 14.96 9.52 13.72
N ASN A 316 14.31 10.13 14.71
CA ASN A 316 14.54 9.82 16.11
C ASN A 316 14.08 8.38 16.45
N TRP A 317 12.89 8.01 15.98
CA TRP A 317 12.34 6.67 16.13
C TRP A 317 13.16 5.61 15.37
N VAL A 318 13.55 5.89 14.12
CA VAL A 318 14.43 5.01 13.32
C VAL A 318 15.76 4.79 14.04
N SER A 319 16.39 5.87 14.51
CA SER A 319 17.66 5.78 15.25
C SER A 319 17.53 4.97 16.54
N TRP A 320 16.39 5.07 17.23
CA TRP A 320 16.11 4.28 18.42
C TRP A 320 15.90 2.80 18.08
N ALA A 321 15.11 2.48 17.05
CA ALA A 321 14.86 1.10 16.63
C ALA A 321 16.15 0.40 16.21
N HIS A 322 17.01 1.07 15.43
CA HIS A 322 18.32 0.55 15.04
C HIS A 322 19.23 0.28 16.24
N LYS A 323 19.21 1.13 17.28
CA LYS A 323 19.96 0.90 18.54
C LYS A 323 19.44 -0.33 19.30
N MET A 324 18.16 -0.65 19.17
CA MET A 324 17.57 -1.87 19.73
C MET A 324 17.86 -3.11 18.87
N GLY A 325 18.52 -2.97 17.71
CA GLY A 325 18.79 -4.06 16.78
C GLY A 325 17.59 -4.45 15.90
N SER A 326 16.65 -3.52 15.68
CA SER A 326 15.40 -3.72 14.94
C SER A 326 15.27 -2.74 13.78
N THR A 327 14.45 -3.05 12.77
CA THR A 327 14.13 -2.15 11.66
C THR A 327 12.85 -1.35 11.91
N THR A 328 12.49 -0.47 10.98
CA THR A 328 11.26 0.34 11.02
C THR A 328 10.39 0.18 9.79
N ARG A 329 9.07 0.16 9.99
CA ARG A 329 8.06 0.17 8.92
C ARG A 329 7.00 1.24 9.18
N ASN A 330 6.73 2.10 8.21
CA ASN A 330 5.95 3.32 8.44
C ASN A 330 4.92 3.60 7.35
N GLN A 331 3.69 3.85 7.78
CA GLN A 331 2.65 4.50 6.98
C GLN A 331 2.73 6.02 7.14
N ALA A 332 3.37 6.71 6.21
CA ALA A 332 3.59 8.15 6.30
C ALA A 332 2.37 9.00 5.91
N HIS A 333 1.39 8.42 5.21
CA HIS A 333 0.23 9.16 4.72
C HIS A 333 -0.68 9.63 5.87
N GLY A 334 -1.50 10.64 5.59
CA GLY A 334 -2.24 11.39 6.61
C GLY A 334 -1.40 12.46 7.31
N SER A 335 -0.08 12.45 7.15
CA SER A 335 0.80 13.41 7.83
C SER A 335 0.77 14.80 7.18
N PRO A 336 1.14 15.86 7.92
CA PRO A 336 1.33 17.21 7.39
C PRO A 336 2.70 17.42 6.71
N ALA A 337 3.41 16.34 6.37
CA ALA A 337 4.79 16.39 5.88
C ALA A 337 4.93 15.80 4.47
N ASN A 338 6.07 16.06 3.83
CA ASN A 338 6.37 15.48 2.52
C ASN A 338 6.47 13.94 2.62
N LEU A 339 5.49 13.25 2.01
CA LEU A 339 5.36 11.80 2.10
C LEU A 339 6.59 11.05 1.57
N LEU A 340 7.20 11.53 0.47
CA LEU A 340 8.39 10.89 -0.11
C LEU A 340 9.56 10.90 0.87
N ASP A 341 9.72 11.97 1.64
CA ASP A 341 10.81 12.11 2.61
C ASP A 341 10.58 11.22 3.83
N LEU A 342 9.35 11.16 4.34
CA LEU A 342 8.99 10.27 5.46
C LEU A 342 9.12 8.79 5.09
N TYR A 343 8.67 8.39 3.90
CA TYR A 343 8.83 7.02 3.41
C TYR A 343 10.31 6.65 3.18
N ALA A 344 11.12 7.61 2.69
CA ALA A 344 12.56 7.40 2.52
C ALA A 344 13.32 7.25 3.84
N ALA A 345 12.82 7.83 4.93
CA ALA A 345 13.49 7.85 6.23
C ALA A 345 13.46 6.52 6.99
N VAL A 346 12.52 5.61 6.67
CA VAL A 346 12.33 4.31 7.35
C VAL A 346 12.91 3.13 6.58
N ASP A 347 13.10 1.96 7.20
CA ASP A 347 13.68 0.79 6.51
C ASP A 347 12.72 0.18 5.47
N VAL A 348 11.43 0.13 5.78
CA VAL A 348 10.37 -0.36 4.89
C VAL A 348 9.23 0.68 4.81
N PRO A 349 9.08 1.42 3.70
CA PRO A 349 7.92 2.27 3.52
C PRO A 349 6.67 1.42 3.30
N GLU A 350 5.58 1.79 3.97
CA GLU A 350 4.30 1.10 3.88
C GLU A 350 3.19 2.02 3.39
N CYS A 351 2.43 1.59 2.37
CA CYS A 351 1.18 2.26 1.99
C CYS A 351 -0.04 1.46 2.48
N GLU A 352 -1.22 1.76 1.95
CA GLU A 352 -2.45 1.05 2.27
C GLU A 352 -3.35 0.95 1.04
N SER A 353 -3.98 -0.20 0.83
CA SER A 353 -5.16 -0.31 -0.03
C SER A 353 -6.42 -0.17 0.81
N PHE A 354 -7.29 0.75 0.42
CA PHE A 354 -8.50 1.07 1.16
C PHE A 354 -9.72 1.02 0.24
N GLY A 355 -10.76 0.29 0.63
CA GLY A 355 -12.03 0.22 -0.10
C GLY A 355 -11.98 -0.65 -1.36
N THR A 356 -13.01 -0.52 -2.19
CA THR A 356 -13.19 -1.30 -3.42
C THR A 356 -12.88 -0.49 -4.67
N THR A 357 -12.09 -1.06 -5.58
CA THR A 357 -11.87 -0.61 -6.95
C THR A 357 -12.84 -1.33 -7.89
N HIS A 358 -13.42 -0.59 -8.83
CA HIS A 358 -14.25 -1.19 -9.88
C HIS A 358 -13.39 -1.71 -11.02
N PHE A 359 -13.37 -3.04 -11.22
CA PHE A 359 -12.75 -3.68 -12.38
C PHE A 359 -13.83 -4.21 -13.32
N ASN A 360 -13.66 -3.97 -14.62
CA ASN A 360 -14.58 -4.46 -15.63
C ASN A 360 -14.28 -5.92 -16.00
N ILE A 361 -14.23 -6.83 -15.02
CA ILE A 361 -13.92 -8.26 -15.24
C ILE A 361 -15.22 -9.06 -15.24
N PRO A 362 -15.54 -9.86 -16.29
CA PRO A 362 -16.79 -10.61 -16.35
C PRO A 362 -16.89 -11.63 -15.21
N GLY A 363 -18.02 -11.62 -14.51
CA GLY A 363 -18.27 -12.51 -13.38
C GLY A 363 -17.67 -12.02 -12.05
N LEU A 364 -16.98 -10.87 -12.03
CA LEU A 364 -16.54 -10.26 -10.77
C LEU A 364 -17.74 -9.67 -10.03
N HIS A 365 -18.03 -10.23 -8.87
CA HIS A 365 -19.18 -9.85 -8.07
C HIS A 365 -18.81 -8.67 -7.16
N ILE A 366 -19.49 -7.54 -7.35
CA ILE A 366 -19.35 -6.35 -6.52
C ILE A 366 -20.75 -5.95 -6.04
N ASP A 367 -20.96 -5.91 -4.72
CA ASP A 367 -22.20 -5.41 -4.13
C ASP A 367 -22.18 -3.88 -4.09
N THR A 368 -22.67 -3.23 -5.14
CA THR A 368 -22.59 -1.77 -5.29
C THR A 368 -23.32 -0.98 -4.19
N ASN A 369 -24.20 -1.62 -3.41
CA ASN A 369 -24.93 -0.96 -2.32
C ASN A 369 -24.16 -0.98 -0.99
N GLU A 370 -23.10 -1.77 -0.90
CA GLU A 370 -22.33 -2.01 0.33
C GLU A 370 -20.81 -1.86 0.11
N ILE A 371 -20.44 -0.96 -0.81
CA ILE A 371 -19.06 -0.54 -1.03
C ILE A 371 -18.87 0.91 -0.59
N ARG A 372 -17.74 1.17 0.06
CA ARG A 372 -17.32 2.54 0.31
C ARG A 372 -16.66 3.07 -0.95
N HIS A 373 -17.29 4.06 -1.59
CA HIS A 373 -16.63 4.85 -2.63
C HIS A 373 -15.49 5.64 -1.97
N THR A 374 -14.29 5.06 -2.02
CA THR A 374 -13.07 5.76 -1.61
C THR A 374 -12.32 6.17 -2.85
N GLU A 375 -11.54 7.24 -2.73
CA GLU A 375 -10.64 7.67 -3.79
C GLU A 375 -9.39 6.79 -3.83
N SER A 376 -9.55 5.47 -3.90
CA SER A 376 -8.44 4.55 -4.13
C SER A 376 -7.73 4.98 -5.42
N ASN A 377 -6.46 5.35 -5.29
CA ASN A 377 -5.69 5.95 -6.36
C ASN A 377 -4.34 5.22 -6.49
N PRO A 378 -4.09 4.48 -7.57
CA PRO A 378 -2.83 3.77 -7.76
C PRO A 378 -1.60 4.68 -7.70
N LEU A 379 -1.72 5.96 -8.07
CA LEU A 379 -0.62 6.91 -7.95
C LEU A 379 -0.25 7.19 -6.48
N MET A 380 -1.21 7.14 -5.56
CA MET A 380 -0.92 7.31 -4.14
C MET A 380 -0.07 6.14 -3.59
N LEU A 381 -0.34 4.91 -4.04
CA LEU A 381 0.49 3.74 -3.70
C LEU A 381 1.94 3.91 -4.17
N ARG A 382 2.14 4.59 -5.31
CA ARG A 382 3.47 4.85 -5.87
C ARG A 382 4.32 5.79 -5.02
N PHE A 383 3.79 6.57 -4.08
CA PHE A 383 4.63 7.39 -3.20
C PHE A 383 5.58 6.54 -2.34
N ALA A 384 5.08 5.45 -1.75
CA ALA A 384 5.89 4.53 -0.97
C ALA A 384 6.90 3.78 -1.86
N ALA A 385 6.44 3.28 -3.02
CA ALA A 385 7.31 2.58 -3.97
C ALA A 385 8.42 3.48 -4.52
N SER A 386 8.08 4.71 -4.90
CA SER A 386 9.05 5.68 -5.42
C SER A 386 10.11 6.03 -4.40
N ALA A 387 9.72 6.28 -3.14
CA ALA A 387 10.67 6.55 -2.08
C ALA A 387 11.64 5.39 -1.86
N ALA A 388 11.15 4.14 -1.90
CA ALA A 388 12.00 2.96 -1.82
C ALA A 388 12.95 2.81 -3.01
N HIS A 389 12.45 2.92 -4.25
CA HIS A 389 13.27 2.80 -5.45
C HIS A 389 14.35 3.88 -5.50
N VAL A 390 13.99 5.13 -5.23
CA VAL A 390 14.92 6.27 -5.24
C VAL A 390 16.02 6.11 -4.18
N THR A 391 15.74 5.46 -3.05
CA THR A 391 16.67 5.29 -1.93
C THR A 391 17.29 3.89 -1.80
N GLY A 392 16.94 2.95 -2.67
CA GLY A 392 17.56 1.63 -2.76
C GLY A 392 17.01 0.63 -1.75
N LYS A 393 15.81 0.85 -1.24
CA LYS A 393 15.15 -0.07 -0.31
C LYS A 393 14.59 -1.26 -1.08
N LYS A 394 14.81 -2.46 -0.55
CA LYS A 394 14.38 -3.71 -1.17
C LYS A 394 12.86 -3.93 -1.06
N TYR A 395 12.30 -3.62 0.11
CA TYR A 395 10.91 -3.90 0.43
C TYR A 395 10.07 -2.63 0.40
N VAL A 396 8.90 -2.75 -0.21
CA VAL A 396 7.82 -1.77 -0.16
C VAL A 396 6.60 -2.54 0.24
N SER A 397 6.03 -2.17 1.38
CA SER A 397 4.91 -2.89 1.93
C SER A 397 3.58 -2.16 1.76
N ALA A 398 2.49 -2.90 1.96
CA ALA A 398 1.17 -2.31 2.05
C ALA A 398 0.28 -3.09 3.01
N GLU A 399 -0.41 -2.34 3.85
CA GLU A 399 -1.63 -2.81 4.49
C GLU A 399 -2.69 -3.07 3.41
N THR A 400 -3.19 -4.29 3.34
CA THR A 400 -3.91 -4.80 2.17
C THR A 400 -5.31 -5.29 2.53
N PHE A 401 -6.29 -4.87 1.71
CA PHE A 401 -7.72 -5.15 1.74
C PHE A 401 -8.56 -4.48 2.84
N THR A 402 -8.07 -3.40 3.45
CA THR A 402 -8.83 -2.65 4.46
C THR A 402 -10.15 -2.14 3.86
N TRP A 403 -11.28 -2.53 4.46
CA TRP A 403 -12.63 -2.21 3.99
C TRP A 403 -12.94 -2.62 2.54
N LEU A 404 -12.33 -3.71 2.04
CA LEU A 404 -12.56 -4.15 0.65
C LEU A 404 -14.04 -4.43 0.34
N THR A 405 -14.78 -5.01 1.30
CA THR A 405 -16.24 -5.15 1.26
C THR A 405 -16.78 -5.10 2.69
N GLU A 406 -18.09 -5.24 2.86
CA GLU A 406 -18.67 -5.47 4.16
C GLU A 406 -18.16 -6.77 4.84
N HIS A 407 -18.22 -6.84 6.17
CA HIS A 407 -17.77 -8.02 6.92
C HIS A 407 -18.44 -9.30 6.37
N PHE A 408 -17.68 -10.39 6.28
CA PHE A 408 -18.18 -11.69 5.80
C PHE A 408 -18.69 -11.74 4.35
N LYS A 409 -18.53 -10.67 3.57
CA LYS A 409 -18.94 -10.60 2.16
C LYS A 409 -17.77 -10.54 1.17
N THR A 410 -16.52 -10.69 1.63
CA THR A 410 -15.34 -10.63 0.76
C THR A 410 -14.99 -12.00 0.17
N PRO A 411 -15.15 -12.22 -1.15
CA PRO A 411 -14.63 -13.41 -1.81
C PRO A 411 -13.15 -13.23 -2.19
N LEU A 412 -12.38 -14.32 -2.18
CA LEU A 412 -10.98 -14.31 -2.66
C LEU A 412 -10.86 -13.89 -4.14
N SER A 413 -11.91 -14.09 -4.93
CA SER A 413 -11.97 -13.67 -6.33
C SER A 413 -11.94 -12.16 -6.51
N GLN A 414 -12.46 -11.40 -5.55
CA GLN A 414 -12.38 -9.94 -5.52
C GLN A 414 -11.03 -9.45 -4.99
N CYS A 415 -10.34 -10.24 -4.15
CA CYS A 415 -9.00 -9.90 -3.67
C CYS A 415 -7.94 -9.91 -4.78
N ARG A 416 -8.06 -10.79 -5.80
CA ARG A 416 -7.05 -10.93 -6.86
C ARG A 416 -6.79 -9.64 -7.66
N PRO A 417 -7.79 -8.98 -8.29
CA PRO A 417 -7.52 -7.79 -9.09
C PRO A 417 -7.03 -6.61 -8.24
N GLU A 418 -7.47 -6.48 -6.98
CA GLU A 418 -6.97 -5.46 -6.05
C GLU A 418 -5.49 -5.69 -5.69
N LEU A 419 -5.13 -6.94 -5.39
CA LEU A 419 -3.76 -7.35 -5.17
C LEU A 419 -2.89 -7.06 -6.39
N ASP A 420 -3.36 -7.40 -7.59
CA ASP A 420 -2.62 -7.16 -8.82
C ASP A 420 -2.41 -5.66 -9.03
N ASN A 421 -3.42 -4.81 -8.80
CA ASN A 421 -3.30 -3.36 -8.89
C ASN A 421 -2.25 -2.80 -7.90
N LEU A 422 -2.22 -3.33 -6.68
CA LEU A 422 -1.24 -2.97 -5.65
C LEU A 422 0.19 -3.36 -6.04
N LEU A 423 0.38 -4.59 -6.55
CA LEU A 423 1.68 -5.08 -7.02
C LEU A 423 2.18 -4.31 -8.27
N LEU A 424 1.27 -3.96 -9.19
CA LEU A 424 1.56 -3.14 -10.37
C LEU A 424 1.99 -1.71 -10.02
N SER A 425 1.63 -1.21 -8.84
CA SER A 425 2.08 0.09 -8.32
C SER A 425 3.46 0.05 -7.65
N GLY A 426 4.13 -1.11 -7.65
CA GLY A 426 5.50 -1.27 -7.12
C GLY A 426 5.57 -1.79 -5.69
N ILE A 427 4.44 -2.14 -5.07
CA ILE A 427 4.43 -2.84 -3.79
C ILE A 427 4.93 -4.28 -4.02
N ASN A 428 5.76 -4.79 -3.12
CA ASN A 428 6.29 -6.15 -3.22
C ASN A 428 6.26 -6.93 -1.90
N HIS A 429 5.69 -6.37 -0.82
CA HIS A 429 5.51 -7.05 0.46
C HIS A 429 4.12 -6.79 1.06
N VAL A 430 3.21 -7.73 0.90
CA VAL A 430 1.79 -7.63 1.29
C VAL A 430 1.61 -7.96 2.76
N LEU A 431 0.87 -7.10 3.47
CA LEU A 431 0.38 -7.35 4.82
C LEU A 431 -1.14 -7.32 4.83
N PHE A 432 -1.78 -8.43 5.15
CA PHE A 432 -3.23 -8.46 5.28
C PHE A 432 -3.70 -7.62 6.47
N HIS A 433 -4.73 -6.81 6.24
CA HIS A 433 -5.56 -6.18 7.26
C HIS A 433 -6.87 -6.97 7.40
N GLY A 434 -6.98 -7.93 8.31
CA GLY A 434 -5.96 -8.49 9.19
C GLY A 434 -6.39 -9.87 9.70
N THR A 435 -5.63 -10.43 10.63
CA THR A 435 -5.95 -11.73 11.27
C THR A 435 -6.15 -11.50 12.76
N PRO A 436 -7.37 -11.27 13.26
CA PRO A 436 -7.58 -11.06 14.70
C PRO A 436 -7.22 -12.29 15.52
N TYR A 437 -6.54 -12.10 16.67
CA TYR A 437 -6.32 -13.20 17.62
C TYR A 437 -7.65 -13.73 18.12
N SER A 438 -7.80 -15.05 18.13
CA SER A 438 -8.91 -15.75 18.75
C SER A 438 -8.36 -16.89 19.60
N PRO A 439 -8.75 -17.02 20.88
CA PRO A 439 -8.38 -18.17 21.70
C PRO A 439 -8.74 -19.50 21.04
N LYS A 440 -7.97 -20.55 21.35
CA LYS A 440 -8.28 -21.90 20.89
C LYS A 440 -9.66 -22.31 21.43
N GLY A 441 -10.58 -22.63 20.52
CA GLY A 441 -11.96 -23.00 20.87
C GLY A 441 -12.91 -21.83 21.08
N ALA A 442 -12.55 -20.60 20.67
CA ALA A 442 -13.48 -19.48 20.64
C ALA A 442 -14.74 -19.85 19.83
N PRO A 443 -15.95 -19.51 20.29
CA PRO A 443 -17.16 -19.73 19.52
C PRO A 443 -17.08 -19.01 18.17
N TRP A 444 -17.54 -19.68 17.11
CA TRP A 444 -17.66 -19.05 15.79
C TRP A 444 -18.55 -17.78 15.88
N PRO A 445 -18.19 -16.66 15.24
CA PRO A 445 -17.17 -16.48 14.18
C PRO A 445 -15.74 -16.19 14.69
N GLY A 446 -15.45 -16.46 15.95
CA GLY A 446 -14.19 -16.07 16.59
C GLY A 446 -14.21 -14.60 17.00
N TRP A 447 -13.05 -14.10 17.41
CA TRP A 447 -12.86 -12.68 17.66
C TRP A 447 -12.54 -11.97 16.36
N LEU A 448 -13.02 -10.73 16.25
CA LEU A 448 -12.99 -9.96 15.03
C LEU A 448 -12.49 -8.56 15.29
N PHE A 449 -11.88 -7.97 14.27
CA PHE A 449 -11.54 -6.57 14.29
C PHE A 449 -12.71 -5.75 13.72
N TYR A 450 -12.77 -4.46 14.03
CA TYR A 450 -13.94 -3.67 13.62
C TYR A 450 -14.02 -3.39 12.12
N ALA A 451 -12.91 -3.56 11.39
CA ALA A 451 -12.82 -3.29 9.97
C ALA A 451 -12.50 -4.58 9.22
N SER A 452 -13.23 -4.84 8.14
CA SER A 452 -12.95 -5.93 7.21
C SER A 452 -11.58 -5.71 6.51
N VAL A 453 -10.91 -6.75 6.02
CA VAL A 453 -11.33 -8.14 5.80
C VAL A 453 -10.84 -9.06 6.93
N GLU A 454 -11.69 -10.02 7.30
CA GLU A 454 -11.38 -11.00 8.35
C GLU A 454 -10.63 -12.21 7.78
N PHE A 455 -9.31 -12.10 7.63
CA PHE A 455 -8.44 -13.21 7.24
C PHE A 455 -8.18 -14.13 8.45
N SER A 456 -9.23 -14.80 8.90
CA SER A 456 -9.21 -15.60 10.13
C SER A 456 -9.38 -17.11 9.83
N PRO A 457 -8.78 -18.00 10.65
CA PRO A 457 -9.09 -19.43 10.65
C PRO A 457 -10.57 -19.78 10.81
N TYR A 458 -11.39 -18.86 11.33
CA TYR A 458 -12.83 -19.02 11.48
C TYR A 458 -13.63 -18.62 10.23
N ASN A 459 -12.99 -18.01 9.24
CA ASN A 459 -13.61 -17.68 7.96
C ASN A 459 -13.68 -18.93 7.08
N THR A 460 -14.76 -19.10 6.33
CA THR A 460 -15.00 -20.30 5.52
C THR A 460 -13.91 -20.50 4.47
N PHE A 461 -13.45 -19.43 3.82
CA PHE A 461 -12.41 -19.52 2.79
C PHE A 461 -11.01 -19.90 3.32
N TRP A 462 -10.81 -19.99 4.64
CA TRP A 462 -9.48 -20.22 5.23
C TRP A 462 -8.77 -21.47 4.67
N ARG A 463 -9.54 -22.52 4.38
CA ARG A 463 -9.02 -23.76 3.77
C ARG A 463 -8.35 -23.55 2.41
N TYR A 464 -8.69 -22.48 1.70
CA TYR A 464 -8.13 -22.13 0.39
C TYR A 464 -7.07 -21.02 0.47
N MET A 465 -6.77 -20.51 1.67
CA MET A 465 -5.68 -19.56 1.88
C MET A 465 -4.33 -20.03 1.33
N PRO A 466 -3.91 -21.31 1.46
CA PRO A 466 -2.65 -21.77 0.86
C PRO A 466 -2.54 -21.54 -0.66
N ALA A 467 -3.67 -21.61 -1.38
CA ALA A 467 -3.68 -21.34 -2.83
C ALA A 467 -3.52 -19.84 -3.11
N PHE A 468 -4.25 -19.00 -2.35
CA PHE A 468 -4.17 -17.54 -2.45
C PHE A 468 -2.80 -16.98 -2.03
N THR A 469 -2.29 -17.38 -0.87
CA THR A 469 -0.95 -16.97 -0.40
C THR A 469 0.16 -17.58 -1.26
N GLY A 470 -0.06 -18.76 -1.85
CA GLY A 470 0.86 -19.35 -2.84
C GLY A 470 1.00 -18.48 -4.09
N TYR A 471 -0.09 -17.89 -4.58
CA TYR A 471 -0.05 -16.90 -5.66
C TYR A 471 0.77 -15.67 -5.25
N ILE A 472 0.46 -15.05 -4.10
CA ILE A 472 1.21 -13.91 -3.59
C ILE A 472 2.69 -14.25 -3.45
N THR A 473 3.00 -15.42 -2.89
CA THR A 473 4.38 -15.87 -2.64
C THR A 473 5.19 -15.93 -3.91
N ARG A 474 4.62 -16.56 -4.95
CA ARG A 474 5.27 -16.68 -6.25
C ARG A 474 5.44 -15.32 -6.92
N THR A 475 4.44 -14.45 -6.89
CA THR A 475 4.55 -13.13 -7.49
C THR A 475 5.56 -12.24 -6.77
N GLN A 476 5.51 -12.17 -5.44
CA GLN A 476 6.47 -11.40 -4.64
C GLN A 476 7.90 -11.92 -4.80
N SER A 477 8.11 -13.23 -5.02
CA SER A 477 9.46 -13.76 -5.26
C SER A 477 10.14 -13.11 -6.48
N PHE A 478 9.38 -12.78 -7.54
CA PHE A 478 9.88 -12.02 -8.68
C PHE A 478 9.97 -10.52 -8.41
N LEU A 479 8.99 -9.95 -7.70
CA LEU A 479 8.94 -8.51 -7.44
C LEU A 479 9.93 -8.03 -6.35
N GLN A 480 10.45 -8.95 -5.54
CA GLN A 480 11.52 -8.71 -4.58
C GLN A 480 12.91 -9.07 -5.13
N ASP A 481 12.97 -9.76 -6.28
CA ASP A 481 14.20 -10.02 -7.01
C ASP A 481 14.53 -8.85 -7.96
N GLY A 482 15.82 -8.61 -8.17
CA GLY A 482 16.30 -7.51 -8.99
C GLY A 482 15.92 -6.11 -8.50
N GLU A 483 15.98 -5.13 -9.41
CA GLU A 483 15.78 -3.70 -9.14
C GLU A 483 14.56 -3.18 -9.93
N ALA A 484 13.92 -2.10 -9.46
CA ALA A 484 12.88 -1.44 -10.24
C ALA A 484 13.47 -0.86 -11.53
N ASP A 485 12.77 -0.98 -12.66
CA ASP A 485 13.26 -0.51 -13.97
C ASP A 485 12.39 0.63 -14.51
N ASN A 486 12.53 1.80 -13.85
CA ASN A 486 11.77 3.00 -14.14
C ASN A 486 12.65 4.01 -14.88
N ASP A 487 12.19 4.50 -16.05
CA ASP A 487 13.00 5.37 -16.91
C ASP A 487 12.90 6.86 -16.52
N ILE A 488 11.82 7.25 -15.82
CA ILE A 488 11.45 8.64 -15.55
C ILE A 488 11.42 8.93 -14.05
N LEU A 489 12.11 9.98 -13.62
CA LEU A 489 11.87 10.65 -12.34
C LEU A 489 10.91 11.81 -12.55
N LEU A 490 9.73 11.74 -11.94
CA LEU A 490 8.76 12.83 -11.93
C LEU A 490 8.90 13.63 -10.63
N TYR A 491 9.25 14.91 -10.75
CA TYR A 491 9.36 15.80 -9.61
C TYR A 491 7.99 16.04 -8.97
N TRP A 492 7.89 15.88 -7.64
CA TRP A 492 6.71 16.21 -6.85
C TRP A 492 6.76 17.68 -6.39
N PRO A 493 5.97 18.60 -6.98
CA PRO A 493 6.00 20.04 -6.65
C PRO A 493 5.24 20.36 -5.36
N VAL A 494 5.68 19.81 -4.23
CA VAL A 494 4.98 19.93 -2.93
C VAL A 494 4.73 21.39 -2.50
N TYR A 495 5.57 22.33 -2.92
CA TYR A 495 5.45 23.75 -2.60
C TYR A 495 4.23 24.42 -3.23
N ASP A 496 3.73 23.92 -4.37
CA ASP A 496 2.48 24.41 -4.93
C ASP A 496 1.29 24.01 -4.05
N VAL A 497 1.37 22.83 -3.44
CA VAL A 497 0.37 22.36 -2.47
C VAL A 497 0.45 23.19 -1.18
N TRP A 498 1.64 23.37 -0.62
CA TRP A 498 1.82 24.16 0.60
C TRP A 498 1.55 25.66 0.43
N GLN A 499 1.56 26.18 -0.79
CA GLN A 499 1.19 27.56 -1.10
C GLN A 499 -0.22 27.73 -1.69
N SER A 500 -0.98 26.64 -1.81
CA SER A 500 -2.37 26.72 -2.24
C SER A 500 -3.19 27.54 -1.23
N PRO A 501 -4.06 28.47 -1.70
CA PRO A 501 -4.95 29.23 -0.84
C PRO A 501 -6.03 28.31 -0.28
N MET A 502 -5.79 27.77 0.91
CA MET A 502 -6.71 26.84 1.58
C MET A 502 -7.34 27.50 2.80
N SER A 503 -8.53 27.04 3.17
CA SER A 503 -9.28 27.57 4.31
C SER A 503 -8.59 27.35 5.66
N ASP A 504 -7.65 26.39 5.75
CA ASP A 504 -6.87 26.11 6.95
C ASP A 504 -5.36 26.18 6.67
N ARG A 505 -4.63 26.74 7.64
CA ARG A 505 -3.16 26.80 7.68
C ARG A 505 -2.54 25.41 7.93
N TYR A 506 -3.21 24.57 8.72
CA TYR A 506 -2.82 23.17 8.90
C TYR A 506 -3.26 22.34 7.68
N TYR A 507 -2.39 21.44 7.21
CA TYR A 507 -2.67 20.67 6.01
C TYR A 507 -2.11 19.26 6.08
N GLN A 508 -2.86 18.27 5.61
CA GLN A 508 -2.52 16.85 5.72
C GLN A 508 -2.70 16.15 4.37
N PHE A 509 -1.79 15.24 4.04
CA PHE A 509 -1.84 14.42 2.82
C PHE A 509 -2.59 13.11 3.08
N VAL A 510 -3.91 13.19 3.28
CA VAL A 510 -4.77 12.04 3.64
C VAL A 510 -5.02 11.13 2.42
N ILE A 511 -4.80 9.82 2.57
CA ILE A 511 -4.84 8.84 1.48
C ILE A 511 -6.18 8.84 0.71
N GLY A 512 -7.31 8.96 1.40
CA GLY A 512 -8.65 8.98 0.80
C GLY A 512 -9.13 10.34 0.28
N LYS A 513 -8.27 11.36 0.25
CA LYS A 513 -8.59 12.75 -0.14
C LYS A 513 -7.67 13.28 -1.24
N THR A 514 -7.24 12.40 -2.16
CA THR A 514 -6.35 12.79 -3.26
C THR A 514 -6.94 13.89 -4.15
N SER A 515 -8.26 14.05 -4.20
CA SER A 515 -8.94 15.18 -4.84
C SER A 515 -8.66 16.54 -4.22
N GLU A 516 -8.22 16.59 -2.95
CA GLU A 516 -7.90 17.83 -2.26
C GLU A 516 -6.43 18.23 -2.46
N TRP A 517 -5.51 17.26 -2.50
CA TRP A 517 -4.07 17.53 -2.41
C TRP A 517 -3.22 17.07 -3.59
N MET A 518 -3.77 16.22 -4.48
CA MET A 518 -3.03 15.66 -5.62
C MET A 518 -3.68 16.02 -6.95
N LYS A 519 -4.96 15.65 -7.16
CA LYS A 519 -5.68 15.85 -8.43
C LYS A 519 -5.77 17.30 -8.92
N PRO A 520 -5.85 18.34 -8.05
CA PRO A 520 -5.91 19.72 -8.52
C PRO A 520 -4.62 20.26 -9.14
N PHE A 521 -3.50 19.54 -9.02
CA PHE A 521 -2.18 20.01 -9.43
C PHE A 521 -1.73 19.34 -10.74
N PRO A 522 -1.00 20.05 -11.62
CA PRO A 522 -0.53 19.50 -12.90
C PRO A 522 0.26 18.19 -12.79
N PHE A 523 0.91 17.96 -11.65
CA PHE A 523 1.57 16.70 -11.35
C PHE A 523 0.67 15.47 -11.57
N TYR A 524 -0.59 15.52 -11.15
CA TYR A 524 -1.50 14.38 -11.23
C TYR A 524 -1.77 13.98 -12.69
N ASP A 525 -2.06 14.95 -13.55
CA ASP A 525 -2.34 14.72 -14.97
C ASP A 525 -1.11 14.19 -15.69
N VAL A 526 0.08 14.72 -15.37
CA VAL A 526 1.35 14.24 -15.93
C VAL A 526 1.63 12.81 -15.49
N ALA A 527 1.52 12.51 -14.19
CA ALA A 527 1.73 11.17 -13.65
C ALA A 527 0.77 10.15 -14.27
N THR A 528 -0.53 10.50 -14.33
CA THR A 528 -1.57 9.66 -14.94
C THR A 528 -1.28 9.41 -16.41
N THR A 529 -0.97 10.47 -17.17
CA THR A 529 -0.66 10.36 -18.61
C THR A 529 0.56 9.47 -18.84
N LEU A 530 1.64 9.64 -18.09
CA LEU A 530 2.84 8.81 -18.24
C LEU A 530 2.52 7.32 -17.97
N VAL A 531 1.82 7.01 -16.88
CA VAL A 531 1.46 5.63 -16.53
C VAL A 531 0.48 5.02 -17.54
N ASP A 532 -0.57 5.74 -17.94
CA ASP A 532 -1.56 5.25 -18.91
C ASP A 532 -0.97 5.08 -20.31
N LYS A 533 0.04 5.89 -20.65
CA LYS A 533 0.85 5.70 -21.86
C LYS A 533 1.93 4.64 -21.68
N GLY A 534 2.03 3.94 -20.56
CA GLY A 534 2.94 2.80 -20.41
C GLY A 534 4.40 3.20 -20.20
N TYR A 535 4.65 4.40 -19.68
CA TYR A 535 5.94 4.76 -19.12
C TYR A 535 5.99 4.35 -17.64
N ASN A 536 7.16 3.88 -17.22
CA ASN A 536 7.44 3.63 -15.81
C ASN A 536 8.03 4.88 -15.16
N VAL A 537 7.47 5.24 -14.00
CA VAL A 537 7.75 6.49 -13.29
C VAL A 537 7.96 6.22 -11.81
N ASP A 538 8.99 6.84 -11.24
CA ASP A 538 9.10 7.11 -9.80
C ASP A 538 8.95 8.61 -9.53
N PHE A 539 8.42 8.96 -8.37
CA PHE A 539 8.34 10.32 -7.86
C PHE A 539 9.59 10.69 -7.06
N ILE A 540 10.00 11.96 -7.11
CA ILE A 540 11.16 12.45 -6.37
C ILE A 540 10.87 13.76 -5.65
N SER A 541 11.31 13.86 -4.39
CA SER A 541 11.22 15.08 -3.58
C SER A 541 12.41 16.01 -3.79
N ASP A 542 12.29 17.26 -3.34
CA ASP A 542 13.41 18.20 -3.28
C ASP A 542 14.63 17.61 -2.55
N ARG A 543 14.43 17.02 -1.36
CA ARG A 543 15.52 16.48 -0.52
C ARG A 543 16.21 15.29 -1.19
N GLN A 544 15.45 14.38 -1.80
CA GLN A 544 16.00 13.23 -2.55
C GLN A 544 16.77 13.70 -3.80
N LEU A 545 16.26 14.72 -4.50
CA LEU A 545 16.90 15.29 -5.68
C LEU A 545 18.27 15.90 -5.36
N GLN A 546 18.46 16.48 -4.16
CA GLN A 546 19.77 16.97 -3.72
C GLN A 546 20.85 15.88 -3.65
N GLN A 547 20.46 14.62 -3.46
CA GLN A 547 21.37 13.47 -3.41
C GLN A 547 21.63 12.85 -4.79
N THR A 548 20.94 13.32 -5.82
CA THR A 548 21.04 12.79 -7.18
C THR A 548 22.29 13.31 -7.88
N LYS A 549 22.91 12.48 -8.73
CA LYS A 549 24.07 12.84 -9.55
C LYS A 549 23.93 12.30 -10.97
N VAL A 550 24.84 12.69 -11.85
CA VAL A 550 25.01 12.04 -13.16
C VAL A 550 26.20 11.10 -13.09
N ALA A 551 26.00 9.85 -13.47
CA ALA A 551 27.04 8.84 -13.58
C ALA A 551 26.81 8.01 -14.83
N ASN A 552 27.88 7.77 -15.61
CA ASN A 552 27.82 7.01 -16.86
C ASN A 552 26.73 7.51 -17.85
N GLY A 553 26.51 8.83 -17.90
CA GLY A 553 25.50 9.45 -18.75
C GLY A 553 24.05 9.23 -18.30
N GLN A 554 23.82 8.66 -17.12
CA GLN A 554 22.50 8.44 -16.54
C GLN A 554 22.31 9.24 -15.26
N ILE A 555 21.05 9.51 -14.92
CA ILE A 555 20.66 10.15 -13.67
C ILE A 555 20.69 9.05 -12.60
N GLN A 556 21.57 9.18 -11.62
CA GLN A 556 21.76 8.20 -10.55
C GLN A 556 21.27 8.78 -9.23
N THR A 557 20.27 8.15 -8.64
CA THR A 557 19.87 8.37 -7.24
C THR A 557 20.66 7.44 -6.32
N THR A 558 20.39 7.47 -5.02
CA THR A 558 21.01 6.53 -4.07
C THR A 558 20.65 5.08 -4.40
N GLY A 559 19.44 4.85 -4.91
CA GLY A 559 18.90 3.51 -5.13
C GLY A 559 18.82 3.03 -6.58
N ASN A 560 18.72 3.93 -7.56
CA ASN A 560 18.38 3.54 -8.92
C ASN A 560 18.94 4.51 -9.99
N HIS A 561 18.76 4.14 -11.25
CA HIS A 561 19.18 4.91 -12.42
C HIS A 561 17.98 5.26 -13.30
N TYR A 562 18.01 6.45 -13.87
CA TYR A 562 16.93 7.02 -14.67
C TYR A 562 17.49 7.73 -15.90
N ARG A 563 16.64 7.87 -16.93
CA ARG A 563 17.02 8.52 -18.19
C ARG A 563 16.71 10.01 -18.21
N THR A 564 15.65 10.42 -17.51
CA THR A 564 15.18 11.80 -17.53
C THR A 564 14.52 12.21 -16.21
N ILE A 565 14.63 13.50 -15.89
CA ILE A 565 13.79 14.14 -14.88
C ILE A 565 12.71 14.94 -15.61
N VAL A 566 11.45 14.68 -15.28
CA VAL A 566 10.30 15.46 -15.73
C VAL A 566 9.85 16.36 -14.57
N VAL A 567 9.76 17.65 -14.84
CA VAL A 567 9.22 18.65 -13.93
C VAL A 567 7.85 19.08 -14.48
N PRO A 568 6.73 18.73 -13.81
CA PRO A 568 5.43 19.23 -14.22
C PRO A 568 5.38 20.76 -14.10
N ALA A 569 4.45 21.40 -14.79
CA ALA A 569 4.22 22.84 -14.62
C ALA A 569 3.99 23.14 -13.13
N CYS A 570 4.81 24.03 -12.57
CA CYS A 570 4.73 24.42 -11.17
C CYS A 570 5.00 25.91 -10.99
N GLU A 571 4.38 26.49 -9.96
CA GLU A 571 4.51 27.91 -9.64
C GLU A 571 5.76 28.16 -8.78
N TYR A 572 5.99 27.31 -7.78
CA TYR A 572 7.02 27.51 -6.77
C TYR A 572 8.04 26.38 -6.73
N MET A 573 9.33 26.75 -6.69
CA MET A 573 10.42 25.81 -6.51
C MET A 573 11.55 26.44 -5.67
N PRO A 574 12.10 25.74 -4.65
CA PRO A 574 13.25 26.24 -3.92
C PRO A 574 14.43 26.56 -4.84
N LEU A 575 15.16 27.63 -4.53
CA LEU A 575 16.36 28.01 -5.28
C LEU A 575 17.37 26.84 -5.32
N ALA A 576 17.57 26.14 -4.20
CA ALA A 576 18.46 24.99 -4.12
C ALA A 576 18.05 23.84 -5.04
N THR A 577 16.75 23.60 -5.21
CA THR A 577 16.20 22.59 -6.14
C THR A 577 16.49 22.97 -7.59
N LEU A 578 16.24 24.21 -7.98
CA LEU A 578 16.57 24.68 -9.33
C LEU A 578 18.08 24.68 -9.60
N GLN A 579 18.90 25.02 -8.59
CA GLN A 579 20.37 24.94 -8.66
C GLN A 579 20.84 23.51 -8.89
N GLN A 580 20.24 22.54 -8.19
CA GLN A 580 20.56 21.13 -8.35
C GLN A 580 20.17 20.61 -9.73
N LEU A 581 18.97 20.95 -10.24
CA LEU A 581 18.59 20.65 -11.62
C LEU A 581 19.57 21.27 -12.62
N SER A 582 20.01 22.51 -12.40
CA SER A 582 21.04 23.15 -13.23
C SER A 582 22.37 22.41 -13.21
N LYS A 583 22.80 21.93 -12.04
CA LYS A 583 24.03 21.14 -11.89
C LYS A 583 23.92 19.81 -12.65
N LEU A 584 22.79 19.11 -12.52
CA LEU A 584 22.53 17.86 -13.23
C LEU A 584 22.49 18.06 -14.75
N ALA A 585 21.79 19.09 -15.24
CA ALA A 585 21.75 19.43 -16.66
C ALA A 585 23.15 19.73 -17.21
N LYS A 586 23.97 20.50 -16.48
CA LYS A 586 25.37 20.78 -16.87
C LYS A 586 26.24 19.52 -16.89
N ALA A 587 25.89 18.52 -16.10
CA ALA A 587 26.56 17.21 -16.08
C ALA A 587 26.02 16.24 -17.14
N GLY A 588 25.04 16.64 -17.96
CA GLY A 588 24.49 15.85 -19.07
C GLY A 588 23.16 15.16 -18.78
N ALA A 589 22.51 15.42 -17.65
CA ALA A 589 21.16 14.92 -17.40
C ALA A 589 20.14 15.52 -18.37
N VAL A 590 19.22 14.70 -18.88
CA VAL A 590 18.04 15.19 -19.60
C VAL A 590 17.01 15.65 -18.57
N ILE A 591 16.61 16.92 -18.66
CA ILE A 591 15.61 17.51 -17.77
C ILE A 591 14.56 18.21 -18.65
N ILE A 592 13.30 17.83 -18.46
CA ILE A 592 12.17 18.32 -19.22
C ILE A 592 11.23 19.07 -18.27
N PHE A 593 11.08 20.37 -18.49
CA PHE A 593 10.05 21.18 -17.85
C PHE A 593 8.81 21.21 -18.74
N LEU A 594 7.67 20.84 -18.18
CA LEU A 594 6.40 20.95 -18.89
C LEU A 594 5.93 22.40 -18.88
N ASP A 595 5.57 22.90 -20.06
CA ASP A 595 5.05 24.24 -20.37
C ASP A 595 6.00 25.41 -20.07
N HIS A 596 6.49 25.54 -18.84
CA HIS A 596 7.37 26.63 -18.42
C HIS A 596 8.31 26.23 -17.27
N LEU A 597 9.40 26.99 -17.10
CA LEU A 597 10.21 26.93 -15.88
C LEU A 597 9.40 27.44 -14.67
N PRO A 598 9.72 27.02 -13.43
CA PRO A 598 8.98 27.47 -12.25
C PRO A 598 9.01 28.99 -12.10
N LYS A 599 7.94 29.59 -11.58
CA LYS A 599 7.78 31.05 -11.62
C LYS A 599 8.54 31.76 -10.52
N ASP A 600 8.50 31.26 -9.29
CA ASP A 600 9.07 31.95 -8.12
C ASP A 600 9.67 31.00 -7.07
N VAL A 601 10.41 31.57 -6.11
CA VAL A 601 10.86 30.85 -4.90
C VAL A 601 9.73 30.76 -3.88
N PRO A 602 9.66 29.69 -3.06
CA PRO A 602 8.78 29.63 -1.90
C PRO A 602 9.37 30.40 -0.71
N GLY A 603 8.51 30.66 0.29
CA GLY A 603 8.91 31.25 1.58
C GLY A 603 9.18 32.75 1.58
N LEU A 604 9.35 33.33 2.77
CA LEU A 604 9.43 34.78 2.98
C LEU A 604 10.86 35.29 3.25
N ALA A 605 11.70 34.50 3.90
CA ALA A 605 13.04 34.94 4.28
C ALA A 605 13.91 35.24 3.06
N HIS A 606 14.61 36.38 3.09
CA HIS A 606 15.50 36.82 2.00
C HIS A 606 14.83 36.82 0.62
N LEU A 607 13.52 37.12 0.57
CA LEU A 607 12.71 36.97 -0.64
C LEU A 607 13.25 37.77 -1.83
N LYS A 608 13.72 39.00 -1.60
CA LYS A 608 14.23 39.87 -2.67
C LYS A 608 15.50 39.28 -3.28
N GLU A 609 16.45 38.88 -2.43
CA GLU A 609 17.71 38.25 -2.84
C GLU A 609 17.43 36.90 -3.52
N GLY A 610 16.54 36.10 -2.94
CA GLY A 610 16.11 34.80 -3.48
C GLY A 610 15.48 34.92 -4.86
N ARG A 611 14.54 35.85 -5.06
CA ARG A 611 13.92 36.14 -6.37
C ARG A 611 14.93 36.59 -7.41
N GLN A 612 15.87 37.44 -7.01
CA GLN A 612 16.93 37.91 -7.89
C GLN A 612 17.81 36.74 -8.35
N ALA A 613 18.32 35.93 -7.41
CA ALA A 613 19.16 34.77 -7.72
C ALA A 613 18.41 33.71 -8.55
N PHE A 614 17.12 33.49 -8.24
CA PHE A 614 16.27 32.56 -8.98
C PHE A 614 16.04 33.01 -10.42
N THR A 615 15.75 34.29 -10.63
CA THR A 615 15.57 34.87 -11.97
C THR A 615 16.85 34.77 -12.80
N GLN A 616 18.00 35.09 -12.21
CA GLN A 616 19.30 34.93 -12.87
C GLN A 616 19.57 33.47 -13.26
N LEU A 617 19.28 32.52 -12.36
CA LEU A 617 19.47 31.10 -12.63
C LEU A 617 18.54 30.61 -13.75
N LYS A 618 17.26 30.99 -13.75
CA LYS A 618 16.31 30.65 -14.82
C LYS A 618 16.80 31.11 -16.19
N GLN A 619 17.29 32.34 -16.30
CA GLN A 619 17.84 32.87 -17.55
C GLN A 619 19.03 32.02 -18.04
N SER A 620 19.89 31.55 -17.12
CA SER A 620 21.03 30.69 -17.48
C SER A 620 20.63 29.25 -17.88
N LEU A 621 19.41 28.83 -17.54
CA LEU A 621 18.88 27.48 -17.80
C LEU A 621 18.17 27.35 -19.14
N ASN A 622 17.59 28.43 -19.69
CA ASN A 622 16.72 28.38 -20.88
C ASN A 622 17.30 27.65 -22.11
N ASN A 623 18.63 27.51 -22.21
CA ASN A 623 19.30 26.80 -23.32
C ASN A 623 19.94 25.45 -22.90
N LYS A 624 19.77 25.03 -21.64
CA LYS A 624 20.38 23.81 -21.07
C LYS A 624 19.38 22.73 -20.69
N VAL A 625 18.09 23.05 -20.71
CA VAL A 625 16.99 22.15 -20.40
C VAL A 625 15.94 22.25 -21.50
N THR A 626 15.08 21.24 -21.59
CA THR A 626 13.98 21.24 -22.56
C THR A 626 12.73 21.78 -21.89
N THR A 627 12.10 22.78 -22.49
CA THR A 627 10.76 23.26 -22.09
C THR A 627 9.79 22.94 -23.22
N THR A 628 8.70 22.22 -22.92
CA THR A 628 7.76 21.78 -23.96
C THR A 628 6.36 21.59 -23.43
N ALA A 629 5.35 21.80 -24.27
CA ALA A 629 3.97 21.34 -24.04
C ALA A 629 3.73 19.91 -24.56
N ALA A 630 4.65 19.36 -25.36
CA ALA A 630 4.52 18.07 -26.03
C ALA A 630 5.44 17.01 -25.40
N LEU A 631 5.22 16.71 -24.11
CA LEU A 631 6.07 15.84 -23.28
C LEU A 631 6.47 14.54 -23.99
N GLU A 632 5.51 13.78 -24.51
CA GLU A 632 5.74 12.47 -25.13
C GLU A 632 6.75 12.50 -26.29
N LYS A 633 6.83 13.61 -27.05
CA LYS A 633 7.76 13.73 -28.18
C LYS A 633 9.21 13.94 -27.76
N GLN A 634 9.45 14.34 -26.51
CA GLN A 634 10.76 14.71 -25.99
C GLN A 634 11.32 13.69 -24.99
N LEU A 635 10.52 12.69 -24.58
CA LEU A 635 10.95 11.69 -23.60
C LEU A 635 12.03 10.76 -24.18
N PRO A 636 13.23 10.66 -23.58
CA PRO A 636 14.23 9.66 -23.94
C PRO A 636 13.92 8.27 -23.34
N ALA A 637 12.64 7.96 -23.14
CA ALA A 637 12.15 6.73 -22.51
C ALA A 637 11.37 5.89 -23.52
N THR A 638 11.42 4.57 -23.37
CA THR A 638 10.63 3.67 -24.22
C THR A 638 9.41 3.20 -23.45
N ARG A 639 8.23 3.61 -23.91
CA ARG A 639 6.96 3.11 -23.40
C ARG A 639 6.75 1.63 -23.75
N GLU A 640 6.04 0.92 -22.91
CA GLU A 640 5.52 -0.42 -23.20
C GLU A 640 4.17 -0.31 -23.93
N THR A 641 4.07 -0.87 -25.14
CA THR A 641 2.85 -0.73 -25.97
C THR A 641 1.71 -1.65 -25.53
N MET A 642 1.93 -2.53 -24.56
CA MET A 642 0.89 -3.44 -24.06
C MET A 642 -0.31 -2.70 -23.47
N VAL A 643 -0.08 -1.49 -22.94
CA VAL A 643 -1.14 -0.65 -22.38
C VAL A 643 -2.14 -0.18 -23.45
N ASP A 644 -1.74 -0.09 -24.72
CA ASP A 644 -2.64 0.27 -25.83
C ASP A 644 -3.73 -0.78 -26.05
N SER A 645 -3.50 -2.00 -25.56
CA SER A 645 -4.45 -3.11 -25.58
C SER A 645 -5.16 -3.33 -24.24
N GLY A 646 -5.03 -2.37 -23.31
CA GLY A 646 -5.64 -2.41 -21.98
C GLY A 646 -4.88 -3.26 -20.94
N LEU A 647 -3.75 -3.88 -21.31
CA LEU A 647 -2.92 -4.62 -20.35
C LEU A 647 -2.18 -3.67 -19.41
N ARG A 648 -2.00 -4.07 -18.16
CA ARG A 648 -1.24 -3.33 -17.15
C ARG A 648 0.05 -4.07 -16.84
N PHE A 649 1.10 -3.34 -16.48
CA PHE A 649 2.38 -3.95 -16.16
C PHE A 649 3.18 -3.22 -15.08
N THR A 650 4.11 -3.94 -14.48
CA THR A 650 5.28 -3.38 -13.79
C THR A 650 6.53 -4.13 -14.25
N ARG A 651 7.68 -3.45 -14.30
CA ARG A 651 8.94 -3.97 -14.85
C ARG A 651 10.05 -3.89 -13.82
N ARG A 652 10.80 -4.99 -13.69
CA ARG A 652 12.02 -5.06 -12.88
C ARG A 652 13.18 -5.54 -13.72
N ARG A 653 14.39 -5.13 -13.37
CA ARG A 653 15.64 -5.51 -14.02
C ARG A 653 16.39 -6.51 -13.16
N HIS A 654 16.88 -7.57 -13.77
CA HIS A 654 17.81 -8.54 -13.16
C HIS A 654 19.08 -8.65 -14.01
N ALA A 655 20.05 -9.45 -13.55
CA ALA A 655 21.41 -9.45 -14.12
C ALA A 655 21.52 -9.71 -15.64
N SER A 656 20.57 -10.44 -16.23
CA SER A 656 20.60 -10.83 -17.64
C SER A 656 19.39 -10.35 -18.45
N GLY A 657 18.44 -9.61 -17.84
CA GLY A 657 17.18 -9.25 -18.49
C GLY A 657 16.19 -8.59 -17.54
N HIS A 658 14.91 -8.83 -17.77
CA HIS A 658 13.83 -8.17 -17.04
C HIS A 658 12.73 -9.14 -16.62
N TYR A 659 12.07 -8.81 -15.52
CA TYR A 659 10.78 -9.36 -15.15
C TYR A 659 9.68 -8.37 -15.52
N TYR A 660 8.58 -8.89 -16.06
CA TYR A 660 7.33 -8.16 -16.23
C TYR A 660 6.24 -8.91 -15.49
N MET A 661 5.55 -8.26 -14.56
CA MET A 661 4.22 -8.72 -14.17
C MET A 661 3.22 -8.04 -15.10
N ILE A 662 2.38 -8.82 -15.77
CA ILE A 662 1.39 -8.33 -16.74
C ILE A 662 0.02 -8.82 -16.30
N ALA A 663 -0.96 -7.92 -16.19
CA ALA A 663 -2.32 -8.25 -15.79
C ALA A 663 -3.34 -7.73 -16.80
N ASN A 664 -4.39 -8.52 -17.02
CA ASN A 664 -5.55 -8.14 -17.81
C ASN A 664 -6.73 -7.81 -16.88
N GLN A 665 -6.92 -6.53 -16.58
CA GLN A 665 -7.98 -6.04 -15.69
C GLN A 665 -9.21 -5.49 -16.44
N GLN A 666 -9.34 -5.80 -17.74
CA GLN A 666 -10.45 -5.36 -18.60
C GLN A 666 -11.44 -6.50 -18.87
N ALA A 667 -12.51 -6.20 -19.62
CA ALA A 667 -13.59 -7.17 -19.89
C ALA A 667 -13.24 -8.25 -20.91
N GLY A 668 -12.38 -7.91 -21.87
CA GLY A 668 -12.01 -8.80 -22.96
C GLY A 668 -10.76 -9.59 -22.66
N ASP A 669 -10.73 -10.84 -23.13
CA ASP A 669 -9.51 -11.64 -23.22
C ASP A 669 -8.53 -10.96 -24.19
N PHE A 670 -7.23 -11.06 -23.90
CA PHE A 670 -6.17 -10.61 -24.78
C PHE A 670 -5.42 -11.81 -25.34
N ASP A 671 -5.27 -11.85 -26.66
CA ASP A 671 -4.45 -12.85 -27.36
C ASP A 671 -3.75 -12.18 -28.54
N GLY A 672 -2.44 -12.00 -28.45
CA GLY A 672 -1.68 -11.34 -29.50
C GLY A 672 -0.23 -11.03 -29.17
N TRP A 673 0.42 -10.37 -30.13
CA TRP A 673 1.82 -9.98 -30.02
C TRP A 673 1.96 -8.60 -29.38
N VAL A 674 2.84 -8.51 -28.39
CA VAL A 674 3.20 -7.27 -27.69
C VAL A 674 4.68 -6.99 -27.91
N THR A 675 5.01 -5.76 -28.33
CA THR A 675 6.40 -5.32 -28.44
C THR A 675 6.89 -4.83 -27.08
N LEU A 676 8.03 -5.34 -26.62
CA LEU A 676 8.65 -4.94 -25.37
C LEU A 676 9.47 -3.66 -25.54
N GLY A 677 9.48 -2.83 -24.50
CA GLY A 677 10.34 -1.65 -24.40
C GLY A 677 11.81 -1.99 -24.18
N THR A 678 12.13 -3.26 -23.91
CA THR A 678 13.49 -3.77 -23.68
C THR A 678 13.88 -4.84 -24.69
N ALA A 679 15.17 -5.01 -24.91
CA ALA A 679 15.69 -6.09 -25.76
C ALA A 679 15.63 -7.44 -25.02
N ALA A 680 15.35 -8.51 -25.76
CA ALA A 680 15.37 -9.88 -25.26
C ALA A 680 15.80 -10.85 -26.36
N ALA A 681 16.66 -11.81 -26.02
CA ALA A 681 17.07 -12.89 -26.91
C ALA A 681 16.27 -14.18 -26.65
N SER A 682 15.74 -14.32 -25.44
CA SER A 682 14.85 -15.41 -25.03
C SER A 682 13.87 -14.89 -23.97
N ALA A 683 12.71 -15.54 -23.84
CA ALA A 683 11.70 -15.19 -22.86
C ALA A 683 10.95 -16.42 -22.36
N ALA A 684 10.42 -16.37 -21.14
CA ALA A 684 9.63 -17.43 -20.54
C ALA A 684 8.47 -16.87 -19.71
N TRP A 685 7.32 -17.52 -19.80
CA TRP A 685 6.17 -17.26 -18.96
C TRP A 685 6.23 -18.06 -17.67
N PHE A 686 5.79 -17.43 -16.59
CA PHE A 686 5.59 -18.00 -15.27
C PHE A 686 4.18 -17.62 -14.82
N ASP A 687 3.37 -18.63 -14.56
CA ASP A 687 2.02 -18.46 -14.05
C ASP A 687 2.03 -18.62 -12.53
N ALA A 688 1.99 -17.50 -11.83
CA ALA A 688 1.96 -17.49 -10.37
C ALA A 688 0.66 -18.09 -9.81
N TYR A 689 -0.42 -18.23 -10.59
CA TYR A 689 -1.65 -18.87 -10.13
C TYR A 689 -1.48 -20.40 -10.12
N THR A 690 -1.05 -21.00 -11.25
CA THR A 690 -0.93 -22.45 -11.39
C THR A 690 0.44 -23.04 -11.01
N GLY A 691 1.49 -22.22 -10.94
CA GLY A 691 2.88 -22.65 -10.74
C GLY A 691 3.56 -23.17 -12.01
N ASN A 692 2.92 -23.08 -13.18
CA ASN A 692 3.48 -23.51 -14.45
C ASN A 692 4.51 -22.50 -15.01
N SER A 693 5.46 -23.00 -15.81
CA SER A 693 6.37 -22.14 -16.59
C SER A 693 6.71 -22.76 -17.95
N GLY A 694 7.15 -21.94 -18.90
CA GLY A 694 7.54 -22.39 -20.25
C GLY A 694 8.11 -21.28 -21.10
N LEU A 695 8.91 -21.63 -22.11
CA LEU A 695 9.50 -20.68 -23.05
C LEU A 695 8.39 -19.96 -23.85
N ALA A 696 8.37 -18.65 -23.76
CA ALA A 696 7.43 -17.80 -24.48
C ALA A 696 7.78 -17.78 -25.97
N GLN A 697 6.76 -17.63 -26.82
CA GLN A 697 7.02 -17.29 -28.22
C GLN A 697 7.58 -15.87 -28.30
N LEU A 698 8.74 -15.75 -28.93
CA LEU A 698 9.49 -14.51 -29.12
C LEU A 698 9.79 -14.31 -30.61
N ARG A 699 9.61 -13.09 -31.12
CA ARG A 699 10.05 -12.69 -32.46
C ARG A 699 10.72 -11.32 -32.43
N GLN A 700 11.48 -11.00 -33.47
CA GLN A 700 11.95 -9.64 -33.70
C GLN A 700 10.95 -8.88 -34.57
N GLN A 701 10.52 -7.71 -34.13
CA GLN A 701 9.60 -6.83 -34.85
C GLN A 701 10.20 -5.42 -34.84
N GLN A 702 10.56 -4.92 -36.04
CA GLN A 702 11.21 -3.61 -36.20
C GLN A 702 12.45 -3.43 -35.29
N GLY A 703 13.26 -4.49 -35.15
CA GLY A 703 14.46 -4.49 -34.32
C GLY A 703 14.22 -4.56 -32.80
N LYS A 704 12.97 -4.75 -32.36
CA LYS A 704 12.60 -4.94 -30.95
C LYS A 704 12.06 -6.35 -30.71
N ALA A 705 12.24 -6.84 -29.48
CA ALA A 705 11.64 -8.09 -29.06
C ALA A 705 10.13 -7.95 -28.92
N ALA A 706 9.38 -8.88 -29.51
CA ALA A 706 7.94 -9.02 -29.31
C ALA A 706 7.63 -10.41 -28.78
N VAL A 707 6.71 -10.49 -27.83
CA VAL A 707 6.25 -11.75 -27.21
C VAL A 707 4.77 -11.96 -27.47
N HIS A 708 4.37 -13.22 -27.61
CA HIS A 708 2.96 -13.58 -27.70
C HIS A 708 2.37 -13.72 -26.29
N VAL A 709 1.35 -12.91 -25.98
CA VAL A 709 0.65 -12.87 -24.69
C VAL A 709 -0.76 -13.41 -24.90
N GLN A 710 -1.18 -14.33 -24.04
CA GLN A 710 -2.55 -14.87 -24.00
C GLN A 710 -3.02 -14.81 -22.53
N LEU A 711 -3.98 -13.93 -22.24
CA LEU A 711 -4.49 -13.64 -20.89
C LEU A 711 -6.01 -13.44 -20.94
N LYS A 712 -6.76 -14.24 -20.18
CA LYS A 712 -8.19 -13.98 -19.99
C LYS A 712 -8.44 -12.76 -19.12
N ALA A 713 -9.65 -12.22 -19.16
CA ALA A 713 -10.07 -11.17 -18.23
C ALA A 713 -9.91 -11.63 -16.77
N GLY A 714 -9.17 -10.83 -15.97
CA GLY A 714 -8.84 -11.12 -14.58
C GLY A 714 -7.57 -11.95 -14.36
N GLU A 715 -6.88 -12.38 -15.42
CA GLU A 715 -5.62 -13.12 -15.31
C GLU A 715 -4.38 -12.21 -15.29
N SER A 716 -3.31 -12.77 -14.74
CA SER A 716 -1.99 -12.15 -14.65
C SER A 716 -0.90 -13.21 -14.81
N LEU A 717 0.19 -12.84 -15.49
CA LEU A 717 1.36 -13.68 -15.76
C LEU A 717 2.65 -12.90 -15.54
N ILE A 718 3.74 -13.63 -15.30
CA ILE A 718 5.08 -13.07 -15.16
C ILE A 718 5.92 -13.48 -16.38
N LEU A 719 6.47 -12.51 -17.10
CA LEU A 719 7.46 -12.72 -18.16
C LEU A 719 8.85 -12.56 -17.58
N LYS A 720 9.72 -13.54 -17.78
CA LYS A 720 11.18 -13.40 -17.60
C LYS A 720 11.84 -13.30 -18.96
N THR A 721 12.64 -12.27 -19.19
CA THR A 721 13.45 -12.14 -20.41
C THR A 721 14.92 -12.36 -20.10
N SER A 722 15.71 -12.75 -21.10
CA SER A 722 17.16 -12.86 -20.96
C SER A 722 17.89 -12.51 -22.24
N ASN A 723 19.12 -12.02 -22.09
CA ASN A 723 20.04 -11.68 -23.17
C ASN A 723 20.69 -12.92 -23.81
N ALA A 724 21.35 -12.71 -24.95
CA ALA A 724 21.92 -13.80 -25.76
C ALA A 724 23.08 -14.55 -25.07
N ALA A 725 23.74 -13.93 -24.10
CA ALA A 725 24.81 -14.57 -23.33
C ALA A 725 24.27 -15.60 -22.33
N HIS A 726 23.00 -15.49 -21.94
CA HIS A 726 22.36 -16.38 -20.96
C HIS A 726 20.95 -16.79 -21.41
N PRO A 727 20.81 -17.50 -22.54
CA PRO A 727 19.50 -17.84 -23.09
C PRO A 727 18.73 -18.76 -22.13
N LEU A 728 17.43 -18.53 -22.01
CA LEU A 728 16.52 -19.38 -21.24
C LEU A 728 16.29 -20.70 -21.99
N GLN A 729 16.25 -21.81 -21.25
CA GLN A 729 16.01 -23.15 -21.76
C GLN A 729 14.92 -23.86 -20.95
N GLY A 730 14.02 -24.57 -21.64
CA GLY A 730 12.91 -25.29 -21.02
C GLY A 730 11.87 -25.74 -22.06
N PRO A 731 10.77 -26.37 -21.62
CA PRO A 731 9.67 -26.71 -22.52
C PRO A 731 9.01 -25.44 -23.06
N ALA A 732 8.48 -25.51 -24.29
CA ALA A 732 7.71 -24.41 -24.87
C ALA A 732 6.43 -24.15 -24.07
N TRP A 733 6.10 -22.88 -23.86
CA TRP A 733 4.81 -22.46 -23.33
C TRP A 733 3.70 -22.92 -24.28
N ALA A 734 2.63 -23.46 -23.70
CA ALA A 734 1.49 -23.94 -24.46
C ALA A 734 0.45 -22.83 -24.59
N TYR A 735 0.23 -22.37 -25.81
CA TYR A 735 -0.86 -21.47 -26.16
C TYR A 735 -2.07 -22.31 -26.61
N TRP A 736 -3.26 -21.97 -26.13
CA TRP A 736 -4.45 -22.79 -26.34
C TRP A 736 -5.51 -22.02 -27.07
N GLN A 737 -6.18 -22.69 -28.02
CA GLN A 737 -7.34 -22.13 -28.72
C GLN A 737 -8.52 -23.09 -28.55
N PRO A 738 -9.76 -22.58 -28.49
CA PRO A 738 -10.93 -23.43 -28.64
C PRO A 738 -10.87 -24.21 -29.96
N ALA A 739 -10.98 -25.53 -29.88
CA ALA A 739 -11.02 -26.44 -31.04
C ALA A 739 -12.45 -26.73 -31.52
N GLY A 740 -13.45 -26.16 -30.84
CA GLY A 740 -14.86 -26.43 -31.10
C GLY A 740 -15.75 -25.73 -30.08
N LYS A 741 -17.07 -25.98 -30.18
CA LYS A 741 -18.07 -25.41 -29.27
C LYS A 741 -17.93 -25.97 -27.86
N ALA A 742 -18.12 -25.12 -26.87
CA ALA A 742 -18.26 -25.54 -25.47
C ALA A 742 -19.45 -26.49 -25.32
N GLN A 743 -19.26 -27.59 -24.58
CA GLN A 743 -20.24 -28.64 -24.37
C GLN A 743 -20.72 -28.60 -22.91
N PRO A 744 -22.01 -28.40 -22.63
CA PRO A 744 -22.50 -28.43 -21.25
C PRO A 744 -22.37 -29.84 -20.66
N LEU A 745 -21.98 -29.94 -19.39
CA LEU A 745 -22.10 -31.21 -18.66
C LEU A 745 -23.56 -31.42 -18.28
N ALA A 746 -24.27 -32.16 -19.12
CA ALA A 746 -25.65 -32.57 -18.87
C ALA A 746 -25.69 -33.81 -17.96
N GLY A 747 -26.67 -33.84 -17.06
CA GLY A 747 -26.88 -34.98 -16.16
C GLY A 747 -27.36 -34.54 -14.78
N LYS A 748 -27.63 -35.53 -13.94
CA LYS A 748 -28.03 -35.29 -12.55
C LYS A 748 -26.80 -35.06 -11.68
N TRP A 749 -26.82 -33.97 -10.93
CA TRP A 749 -25.80 -33.65 -9.93
C TRP A 749 -26.23 -34.18 -8.57
N GLU A 750 -25.34 -34.86 -7.89
CA GLU A 750 -25.48 -35.20 -6.48
C GLU A 750 -24.84 -34.08 -5.65
N LEU A 751 -25.58 -33.48 -4.72
CA LEU A 751 -25.11 -32.42 -3.83
C LEU A 751 -25.16 -32.91 -2.37
N ALA A 752 -24.02 -32.88 -1.68
CA ALA A 752 -23.91 -33.18 -0.26
C ALA A 752 -23.11 -32.10 0.46
N PHE A 753 -23.60 -31.63 1.62
CA PHE A 753 -22.91 -30.65 2.45
C PHE A 753 -21.84 -31.34 3.30
N THR A 754 -20.58 -30.90 3.24
CA THR A 754 -19.42 -31.66 3.75
C THR A 754 -18.87 -31.12 5.07
N ASP A 755 -18.94 -29.81 5.33
CA ASP A 755 -18.43 -29.17 6.56
C ASP A 755 -19.37 -28.06 7.00
N THR A 756 -20.02 -28.20 8.17
CA THR A 756 -21.32 -27.55 8.36
C THR A 756 -21.49 -26.73 9.63
N THR A 757 -22.18 -25.59 9.50
CA THR A 757 -23.12 -25.05 10.50
C THR A 757 -24.18 -24.17 9.80
N PRO A 758 -25.49 -24.48 9.87
CA PRO A 758 -26.10 -25.69 10.47
C PRO A 758 -25.79 -26.97 9.68
N ALA A 759 -25.86 -28.12 10.34
CA ALA A 759 -25.66 -29.43 9.71
C ALA A 759 -26.80 -29.80 8.77
N ILE A 760 -26.46 -30.30 7.58
CA ILE A 760 -27.39 -30.78 6.57
C ILE A 760 -26.95 -32.20 6.20
N ALA A 761 -27.63 -33.21 6.76
CA ALA A 761 -27.29 -34.62 6.53
C ALA A 761 -27.86 -35.18 5.22
N LYS A 762 -28.79 -34.46 4.58
CA LYS A 762 -29.46 -34.89 3.36
C LYS A 762 -28.59 -34.66 2.13
N THR A 763 -28.54 -35.65 1.25
CA THR A 763 -28.03 -35.51 -0.12
C THR A 763 -29.16 -35.09 -1.06
N PHE A 764 -28.90 -34.16 -1.97
CA PHE A 764 -29.84 -33.69 -2.98
C PHE A 764 -29.45 -34.24 -4.35
N THR A 765 -30.44 -34.53 -5.17
CA THR A 765 -30.25 -34.80 -6.61
C THR A 765 -30.81 -33.62 -7.38
N LEU A 766 -29.99 -33.00 -8.22
CA LEU A 766 -30.31 -31.78 -8.93
C LEU A 766 -30.31 -32.04 -10.44
N ASP A 767 -31.41 -31.71 -11.11
CA ASP A 767 -31.50 -31.75 -12.57
C ASP A 767 -30.88 -30.50 -13.22
N SER A 768 -30.69 -29.42 -12.44
CA SER A 768 -30.01 -28.19 -12.84
C SER A 768 -29.26 -27.57 -11.66
N LEU A 769 -28.25 -26.75 -11.96
CA LEU A 769 -27.44 -26.04 -10.97
C LEU A 769 -28.07 -24.66 -10.66
N TYR A 770 -28.15 -24.33 -9.38
CA TYR A 770 -28.72 -23.09 -8.87
C TYR A 770 -28.26 -22.84 -7.42
N SER A 771 -28.58 -21.66 -6.88
CA SER A 771 -28.14 -21.26 -5.54
C SER A 771 -28.73 -22.14 -4.43
N TRP A 772 -27.92 -22.49 -3.42
CA TRP A 772 -28.37 -23.22 -2.23
C TRP A 772 -29.55 -22.54 -1.52
N THR A 773 -29.64 -21.21 -1.60
CA THR A 773 -30.72 -20.42 -1.00
C THR A 773 -32.10 -20.68 -1.62
N GLN A 774 -32.15 -21.35 -2.77
CA GLN A 774 -33.38 -21.75 -3.45
C GLN A 774 -33.75 -23.21 -3.19
N LEU A 775 -32.91 -23.99 -2.50
CA LEU A 775 -33.26 -25.36 -2.12
C LEU A 775 -34.51 -25.37 -1.21
N PRO A 776 -35.35 -26.41 -1.30
CA PRO A 776 -36.49 -26.60 -0.41
C PRO A 776 -36.03 -27.13 0.97
N ASP A 777 -35.03 -26.46 1.56
CA ASP A 777 -34.43 -26.77 2.85
C ASP A 777 -34.05 -25.45 3.53
N SER A 778 -34.58 -25.21 4.74
CA SER A 778 -34.36 -23.95 5.46
C SER A 778 -32.93 -23.80 5.99
N ALA A 779 -32.25 -24.91 6.28
CA ALA A 779 -30.86 -24.90 6.74
C ALA A 779 -29.92 -24.48 5.61
N ALA A 780 -30.17 -24.91 4.37
CA ALA A 780 -29.40 -24.51 3.19
C ALA A 780 -29.41 -22.99 2.93
N LYS A 781 -30.49 -22.29 3.30
CA LYS A 781 -30.62 -20.82 3.13
C LYS A 781 -29.72 -19.99 4.04
N THR A 782 -29.32 -20.56 5.18
CA THR A 782 -28.53 -19.89 6.21
C THR A 782 -27.16 -20.53 6.40
N TYR A 783 -26.79 -21.39 5.45
CA TYR A 783 -25.59 -22.20 5.49
C TYR A 783 -24.33 -21.38 5.26
N ALA A 784 -23.27 -21.69 6.02
CA ALA A 784 -21.91 -21.26 5.77
C ALA A 784 -20.99 -22.48 5.84
N GLY A 785 -20.26 -22.77 4.77
CA GLY A 785 -19.38 -23.92 4.70
C GLY A 785 -19.25 -24.50 3.30
N ALA A 786 -18.83 -25.76 3.22
CA ALA A 786 -18.53 -26.45 1.96
C ALA A 786 -19.66 -27.40 1.54
N ALA A 787 -19.92 -27.52 0.24
CA ALA A 787 -20.78 -28.56 -0.32
C ALA A 787 -20.15 -29.17 -1.58
N ARG A 788 -20.16 -30.50 -1.63
CA ARG A 788 -19.65 -31.30 -2.73
C ARG A 788 -20.74 -31.60 -3.73
N TYR A 789 -20.51 -31.17 -4.96
CA TYR A 789 -21.26 -31.56 -6.15
C TYR A 789 -20.54 -32.74 -6.81
N ARG A 790 -21.30 -33.73 -7.30
CA ARG A 790 -20.76 -34.89 -8.00
C ARG A 790 -21.59 -35.21 -9.23
N ILE A 791 -20.94 -35.42 -10.37
CA ILE A 791 -21.57 -35.85 -11.62
C ILE A 791 -20.73 -36.93 -12.30
N SER A 792 -21.39 -37.84 -13.02
CA SER A 792 -20.74 -38.75 -13.96
C SER A 792 -21.07 -38.36 -15.39
N PHE A 793 -20.08 -38.37 -16.28
CA PHE A 793 -20.24 -38.03 -17.69
C PHE A 793 -19.29 -38.88 -18.55
N ASP A 794 -19.66 -39.12 -19.81
CA ASP A 794 -18.76 -39.77 -20.76
C ASP A 794 -17.78 -38.75 -21.34
N LYS A 795 -16.52 -39.17 -21.54
CA LYS A 795 -15.53 -38.34 -22.22
C LYS A 795 -16.07 -37.94 -23.60
N PRO A 796 -16.10 -36.63 -23.93
CA PRO A 796 -16.55 -36.19 -25.24
C PRO A 796 -15.78 -36.85 -26.39
N THR A 797 -16.48 -37.10 -27.50
CA THR A 797 -15.91 -37.76 -28.70
C THR A 797 -15.14 -36.82 -29.62
N VAL A 798 -15.23 -35.50 -29.41
CA VAL A 798 -14.48 -34.51 -30.19
C VAL A 798 -12.99 -34.68 -29.96
N ILE A 799 -12.21 -34.75 -31.04
CA ILE A 799 -10.75 -34.81 -30.96
C ILE A 799 -10.23 -33.45 -30.51
N ALA A 800 -9.51 -33.43 -29.40
CA ALA A 800 -8.91 -32.24 -28.81
C ALA A 800 -7.56 -32.61 -28.18
N ASP A 801 -6.61 -31.67 -28.20
CA ASP A 801 -5.29 -31.86 -27.58
C ASP A 801 -5.38 -31.79 -26.04
N ASP A 802 -6.34 -31.03 -25.52
CA ASP A 802 -6.68 -30.93 -24.10
C ASP A 802 -8.16 -30.49 -23.97
N TRP A 803 -8.65 -30.36 -22.75
CA TRP A 803 -10.01 -29.91 -22.45
C TRP A 803 -9.99 -28.88 -21.33
N LEU A 804 -10.72 -27.77 -21.49
CA LEU A 804 -10.97 -26.80 -20.43
C LEU A 804 -12.28 -27.15 -19.72
N LEU A 805 -12.25 -27.27 -18.40
CA LEU A 805 -13.43 -27.27 -17.55
C LEU A 805 -13.74 -25.83 -17.15
N GLU A 806 -14.92 -25.32 -17.50
CA GLU A 806 -15.46 -24.04 -17.06
C GLU A 806 -16.60 -24.29 -16.08
N LEU A 807 -16.56 -23.67 -14.90
CA LEU A 807 -17.60 -23.88 -13.88
C LEU A 807 -18.77 -22.90 -13.99
N GLY A 808 -18.61 -21.79 -14.73
CA GLY A 808 -19.60 -20.72 -14.77
C GLY A 808 -19.61 -19.90 -13.48
N ASP A 809 -20.79 -19.59 -12.95
CA ASP A 809 -20.94 -18.83 -11.70
C ASP A 809 -20.72 -19.74 -10.47
N VAL A 810 -19.68 -19.43 -9.69
CA VAL A 810 -19.28 -20.13 -8.46
C VAL A 810 -19.37 -19.14 -7.30
N ARG A 811 -20.03 -19.55 -6.21
CA ARG A 811 -20.28 -18.73 -5.02
C ARG A 811 -19.69 -19.41 -3.77
N GLU A 812 -18.41 -19.20 -3.44
CA GLU A 812 -17.46 -18.23 -4.04
C GLU A 812 -16.09 -18.83 -4.40
N SER A 813 -15.80 -20.09 -4.05
CA SER A 813 -14.56 -20.78 -4.47
C SER A 813 -14.77 -22.29 -4.53
N ALA A 814 -13.97 -23.01 -5.32
CA ALA A 814 -14.18 -24.43 -5.59
C ALA A 814 -12.88 -25.25 -5.54
N HIS A 815 -12.94 -26.46 -4.99
CA HIS A 815 -11.90 -27.48 -5.13
C HIS A 815 -12.37 -28.59 -6.06
N ILE A 816 -11.51 -28.98 -7.00
CA ILE A 816 -11.86 -29.87 -8.11
C ILE A 816 -11.15 -31.21 -7.98
N THR A 817 -11.92 -32.28 -8.07
CA THR A 817 -11.42 -33.66 -8.11
C THR A 817 -12.01 -34.38 -9.31
N VAL A 818 -11.17 -35.11 -10.04
CA VAL A 818 -11.57 -35.86 -11.24
C VAL A 818 -11.08 -37.29 -11.12
N ASN A 819 -12.00 -38.25 -11.22
CA ASN A 819 -11.71 -39.68 -11.07
C ASN A 819 -10.91 -39.99 -9.78
N GLY A 820 -11.29 -39.34 -8.67
CA GLY A 820 -10.65 -39.48 -7.36
C GLY A 820 -9.28 -38.80 -7.21
N ARG A 821 -8.83 -38.03 -8.21
CA ARG A 821 -7.55 -37.30 -8.17
C ARG A 821 -7.79 -35.80 -8.03
N PRO A 822 -7.20 -35.13 -7.02
CA PRO A 822 -7.24 -33.67 -6.92
C PRO A 822 -6.64 -33.02 -8.17
N LEU A 823 -7.35 -32.05 -8.71
CA LEU A 823 -6.97 -31.31 -9.92
C LEU A 823 -6.52 -29.89 -9.57
N ASP A 824 -7.40 -29.08 -8.97
CA ASP A 824 -7.14 -27.65 -8.79
C ASP A 824 -8.02 -27.03 -7.69
N THR A 825 -7.62 -25.86 -7.19
CA THR A 825 -8.43 -25.00 -6.30
C THR A 825 -8.67 -23.67 -6.99
N LEU A 826 -9.92 -23.42 -7.37
CA LEU A 826 -10.37 -22.24 -8.09
C LEU A 826 -10.93 -21.22 -7.11
N TRP A 827 -10.14 -20.19 -6.80
CA TRP A 827 -10.46 -19.15 -5.83
C TRP A 827 -10.56 -17.75 -6.45
N ALA A 828 -10.22 -17.60 -7.74
CA ALA A 828 -10.36 -16.37 -8.49
C ALA A 828 -10.87 -16.60 -9.90
N LEU A 829 -11.28 -15.50 -10.54
CA LEU A 829 -11.74 -15.52 -11.91
C LEU A 829 -10.58 -15.68 -12.90
N PRO A 830 -10.86 -16.29 -14.07
CA PRO A 830 -12.07 -17.07 -14.38
C PRO A 830 -12.06 -18.44 -13.66
N PHE A 831 -13.22 -18.93 -13.22
CA PHE A 831 -13.36 -20.26 -12.61
C PHE A 831 -13.26 -21.39 -13.65
N SER A 832 -12.05 -21.61 -14.17
CA SER A 832 -11.77 -22.64 -15.16
C SER A 832 -10.40 -23.29 -14.96
N THR A 833 -10.24 -24.54 -15.39
CA THR A 833 -8.95 -25.25 -15.35
C THR A 833 -8.86 -26.34 -16.42
N ARG A 834 -7.64 -26.73 -16.82
CA ARG A 834 -7.43 -27.78 -17.83
C ARG A 834 -7.59 -29.16 -17.21
N ILE A 835 -8.48 -29.97 -17.77
CA ILE A 835 -8.89 -31.26 -17.23
C ILE A 835 -8.38 -32.46 -18.04
N GLY A 836 -7.88 -32.28 -19.27
CA GLY A 836 -7.68 -33.38 -20.22
C GLY A 836 -6.78 -34.51 -19.72
N LYS A 837 -5.72 -34.20 -18.96
CA LYS A 837 -4.82 -35.22 -18.37
C LYS A 837 -5.49 -36.12 -17.30
N TYR A 838 -6.67 -35.73 -16.81
CA TYR A 838 -7.45 -36.48 -15.83
C TYR A 838 -8.60 -37.27 -16.45
N LEU A 839 -8.93 -37.03 -17.73
CA LEU A 839 -10.01 -37.71 -18.41
C LEU A 839 -9.59 -39.11 -18.88
N GLN A 840 -10.39 -40.12 -18.54
CA GLN A 840 -10.23 -41.49 -19.01
C GLN A 840 -11.24 -41.83 -20.12
N PRO A 841 -10.97 -42.84 -20.97
CA PRO A 841 -11.96 -43.34 -21.92
C PRO A 841 -13.27 -43.75 -21.25
N GLY A 842 -14.41 -43.48 -21.89
CA GLY A 842 -15.73 -43.77 -21.33
C GLY A 842 -16.08 -42.87 -20.15
N LYS A 843 -16.58 -43.47 -19.07
CA LYS A 843 -17.16 -42.76 -17.93
C LYS A 843 -16.11 -42.08 -17.04
N ASN A 844 -16.36 -40.82 -16.72
CA ASN A 844 -15.58 -39.98 -15.81
C ASN A 844 -16.46 -39.50 -14.66
N VAL A 845 -15.85 -39.24 -13.51
CA VAL A 845 -16.50 -38.64 -12.34
C VAL A 845 -15.84 -37.31 -12.05
N LEU A 846 -16.64 -36.25 -12.02
CA LEU A 846 -16.23 -34.91 -11.58
C LEU A 846 -16.86 -34.62 -10.22
N GLU A 847 -16.02 -34.18 -9.28
CA GLU A 847 -16.41 -33.68 -7.97
C GLU A 847 -15.95 -32.23 -7.84
N VAL A 848 -16.87 -31.35 -7.42
CA VAL A 848 -16.64 -29.92 -7.21
C VAL A 848 -17.08 -29.57 -5.80
N GLU A 849 -16.14 -29.34 -4.88
CA GLU A 849 -16.45 -28.85 -3.54
C GLU A 849 -16.47 -27.32 -3.55
N VAL A 850 -17.65 -26.72 -3.44
CA VAL A 850 -17.83 -25.26 -3.38
C VAL A 850 -17.95 -24.81 -1.94
N ILE A 851 -17.27 -23.71 -1.60
CA ILE A 851 -17.41 -23.03 -0.31
C ILE A 851 -18.00 -21.64 -0.51
N ASN A 852 -19.03 -21.30 0.26
CA ASN A 852 -19.62 -19.96 0.25
C ASN A 852 -19.02 -19.07 1.35
N LEU A 853 -19.49 -17.83 1.43
CA LEU A 853 -19.09 -16.88 2.48
C LEU A 853 -19.98 -16.97 3.72
N PRO A 854 -19.51 -16.46 4.87
CA PRO A 854 -20.26 -16.51 6.13
C PRO A 854 -21.54 -15.65 6.19
N ALA A 855 -21.76 -14.76 5.22
CA ALA A 855 -22.80 -13.72 5.25
C ALA A 855 -24.21 -14.25 5.60
N ASN A 856 -24.65 -15.35 4.97
CA ASN A 856 -25.98 -15.93 5.21
C ASN A 856 -26.15 -16.43 6.65
N ARG A 857 -25.08 -16.95 7.25
CA ARG A 857 -25.10 -17.48 8.62
C ARG A 857 -25.07 -16.36 9.65
N ILE A 858 -24.29 -15.31 9.41
CA ILE A 858 -24.25 -14.12 10.26
C ILE A 858 -25.61 -13.39 10.25
N ALA A 859 -26.25 -13.27 9.09
CA ALA A 859 -27.61 -12.71 9.00
C ALA A 859 -28.63 -13.53 9.81
N ASP A 860 -28.53 -14.87 9.82
CA ASP A 860 -29.36 -15.74 10.67
C ASP A 860 -29.10 -15.52 12.16
N TYR A 861 -27.83 -15.34 12.57
CA TYR A 861 -27.46 -15.04 13.95
C TYR A 861 -28.12 -13.76 14.43
N ASP A 862 -28.05 -12.70 13.63
CA ASP A 862 -28.62 -11.40 13.96
C ASP A 862 -30.14 -11.44 14.05
N ARG A 863 -30.81 -12.13 13.12
CA ARG A 863 -32.28 -12.32 13.17
C ARG A 863 -32.73 -13.09 14.40
N LYS A 864 -31.91 -14.00 14.91
CA LYS A 864 -32.18 -14.81 16.10
C LYS A 864 -31.69 -14.16 17.39
N GLY A 865 -31.12 -12.95 17.34
CA GLY A 865 -30.58 -12.26 18.50
C GLY A 865 -29.40 -12.97 19.16
N LYS A 866 -28.63 -13.77 18.41
CA LYS A 866 -27.42 -14.40 18.96
C LYS A 866 -26.36 -13.34 19.20
N GLU A 867 -25.87 -13.23 20.43
CA GLU A 867 -24.76 -12.34 20.75
C GLU A 867 -23.44 -12.96 20.30
N TRP A 868 -22.83 -12.38 19.26
CA TRP A 868 -21.48 -12.71 18.81
C TRP A 868 -20.55 -11.50 18.73
N ARG A 869 -21.09 -10.27 18.72
CA ARG A 869 -20.34 -9.01 18.73
C ARG A 869 -19.91 -8.64 20.15
N ILE A 870 -18.90 -9.33 20.69
CA ILE A 870 -18.45 -9.19 22.09
C ILE A 870 -17.31 -8.18 22.29
N PHE A 871 -17.15 -7.15 21.46
CA PHE A 871 -15.96 -6.29 21.49
C PHE A 871 -16.21 -5.02 22.35
N TYR A 872 -15.24 -4.62 23.20
CA TYR A 872 -15.38 -3.45 24.10
C TYR A 872 -15.50 -2.13 23.35
N GLU A 873 -14.78 -2.06 22.24
CA GLU A 873 -15.00 -1.06 21.24
C GLU A 873 -16.38 -1.28 20.61
N ILE A 874 -17.35 -0.43 20.95
CA ILE A 874 -18.72 -0.46 20.38
C ILE A 874 -18.77 -0.19 18.86
N ASN A 875 -17.61 -0.03 18.22
CA ASN A 875 -17.49 0.36 16.83
C ASN A 875 -17.31 -0.83 15.88
N PHE A 876 -17.77 -2.05 16.21
CA PHE A 876 -17.99 -3.04 15.16
C PHE A 876 -19.06 -2.47 14.21
N VAL A 877 -18.61 -1.88 13.11
CA VAL A 877 -19.38 -1.02 12.22
C VAL A 877 -19.41 -1.61 10.83
N ASN A 878 -20.37 -1.19 10.03
CA ASN A 878 -20.33 -1.45 8.60
C ASN A 878 -19.33 -0.53 7.88
N VAL A 879 -19.14 -0.73 6.58
CA VAL A 879 -18.28 0.06 5.68
C VAL A 879 -18.58 1.57 5.67
N PHE A 880 -19.75 1.97 6.21
CA PHE A 880 -20.18 3.36 6.35
C PHE A 880 -20.01 3.93 7.77
N TYR A 881 -19.27 3.22 8.64
CA TYR A 881 -19.05 3.57 10.05
C TYR A 881 -20.35 3.70 10.86
N GLN A 882 -21.40 2.98 10.47
CA GLN A 882 -22.64 2.85 11.25
C GLN A 882 -22.61 1.55 12.06
N PRO A 883 -23.33 1.47 13.20
CA PRO A 883 -23.45 0.23 13.95
C PRO A 883 -23.81 -0.95 13.04
N PHE A 884 -23.00 -2.01 13.07
CA PHE A 884 -23.16 -3.14 12.17
C PHE A 884 -24.41 -3.97 12.51
N SER A 885 -25.18 -4.34 11.49
CA SER A 885 -26.22 -5.37 11.57
C SER A 885 -26.40 -6.07 10.23
N ALA A 886 -26.36 -7.39 10.24
CA ALA A 886 -26.64 -8.23 9.07
C ALA A 886 -28.10 -8.69 9.01
N ALA A 887 -28.96 -8.31 9.97
CA ALA A 887 -30.34 -8.79 10.04
C ALA A 887 -31.15 -8.52 8.76
N ASN A 888 -30.83 -7.41 8.09
CA ASN A 888 -31.53 -6.94 6.90
C ASN A 888 -30.93 -7.46 5.58
N TRP A 889 -29.82 -8.22 5.62
CA TRP A 889 -29.20 -8.72 4.39
C TRP A 889 -30.08 -9.74 3.67
N ALA A 890 -30.34 -9.53 2.39
CA ALA A 890 -30.95 -10.57 1.56
C ALA A 890 -30.04 -11.82 1.54
N PRO A 891 -30.60 -13.04 1.41
CA PRO A 891 -29.80 -14.25 1.25
C PRO A 891 -28.86 -14.10 0.05
N ALA A 892 -27.56 -14.10 0.31
CA ALA A 892 -26.53 -14.07 -0.72
C ALA A 892 -26.55 -15.39 -1.51
N PRO A 893 -26.43 -15.35 -2.85
CA PRO A 893 -26.25 -16.56 -3.65
C PRO A 893 -25.11 -17.44 -3.12
N SER A 894 -25.26 -18.76 -3.21
CA SER A 894 -24.25 -19.70 -2.69
C SER A 894 -24.24 -21.01 -3.50
N GLY A 895 -23.06 -21.58 -3.70
CA GLY A 895 -22.89 -22.84 -4.42
C GLY A 895 -22.41 -22.73 -5.87
N LEU A 896 -22.55 -23.85 -6.60
CA LEU A 896 -22.27 -23.94 -8.02
C LEU A 896 -23.55 -23.63 -8.81
N LEU A 897 -23.58 -22.48 -9.47
CA LEU A 897 -24.74 -22.00 -10.23
C LEU A 897 -24.61 -22.35 -11.72
N GLY A 898 -23.38 -22.60 -12.20
CA GLY A 898 -23.15 -23.02 -13.57
C GLY A 898 -23.28 -21.88 -14.60
N PRO A 899 -23.43 -22.22 -15.89
CA PRO A 899 -23.38 -23.57 -16.43
C PRO A 899 -21.96 -24.15 -16.39
N VAL A 900 -21.84 -25.45 -16.08
CA VAL A 900 -20.57 -26.18 -16.17
C VAL A 900 -20.39 -26.70 -17.59
N ARG A 901 -19.21 -26.46 -18.19
CA ARG A 901 -18.92 -26.79 -19.59
C ARG A 901 -17.54 -27.42 -19.76
N LEU A 902 -17.42 -28.28 -20.77
CA LEU A 902 -16.16 -28.75 -21.33
C LEU A 902 -15.90 -28.08 -22.68
N VAL A 903 -14.78 -27.39 -22.82
CA VAL A 903 -14.36 -26.76 -24.07
C VAL A 903 -13.20 -27.57 -24.66
N PRO A 904 -13.33 -28.12 -25.88
CA PRO A 904 -12.21 -28.80 -26.52
C PRO A 904 -11.13 -27.79 -26.86
N LEU A 905 -9.87 -28.09 -26.53
CA LEU A 905 -8.74 -27.22 -26.79
C LEU A 905 -7.82 -27.81 -27.86
N LYS A 906 -7.24 -26.93 -28.68
CA LYS A 906 -6.14 -27.24 -29.59
C LYS A 906 -4.91 -26.48 -29.13
N LYS A 907 -3.79 -27.17 -29.06
CA LYS A 907 -2.50 -26.57 -28.73
C LYS A 907 -1.98 -25.85 -29.98
N ASN A 908 -1.80 -24.54 -29.87
CA ASN A 908 -1.11 -23.78 -30.90
C ASN A 908 0.40 -24.01 -30.73
N SER A 909 0.94 -25.05 -31.35
CA SER A 909 2.39 -25.30 -31.43
C SER A 909 2.99 -24.42 -32.54
N PRO A 910 4.21 -23.88 -32.36
CA PRO A 910 4.73 -22.82 -33.23
C PRO A 910 4.79 -23.24 -34.70
N LEU A 911 4.41 -22.31 -35.59
CA LEU A 911 5.00 -22.22 -36.92
C LEU A 911 6.53 -22.26 -36.75
N ASN A 912 7.17 -23.18 -37.45
CA ASN A 912 8.60 -23.44 -37.46
C ASN A 912 9.47 -22.21 -37.13
N THR A 913 10.24 -22.31 -36.05
CA THR A 913 11.52 -21.62 -35.94
C THR A 913 12.43 -22.13 -37.05
N GLY A 914 12.44 -21.46 -38.20
CA GLY A 914 13.20 -21.92 -39.35
C GLY A 914 13.14 -21.00 -40.56
N GLN A 915 13.73 -19.80 -40.43
CA GLN A 915 14.72 -19.29 -41.39
C GLN A 915 15.24 -17.91 -40.92
N PRO A 916 16.56 -17.66 -40.99
CA PRO A 916 17.07 -16.31 -40.86
C PRO A 916 16.73 -15.55 -42.14
N LEU A 917 15.93 -14.49 -42.03
CA LEU A 917 15.93 -13.44 -43.03
C LEU A 917 17.24 -12.66 -42.81
N TYR A 918 18.26 -13.03 -43.59
CA TYR A 918 19.48 -12.24 -43.77
C TYR A 918 19.15 -10.86 -44.34
#